data_AF-A0A4U0TV54-F1
#
_entry.id   AF-A0A4U0TV54-F1
#
_cell.length_a   1.000
_cell.length_b   1.000
_cell.length_c   1.000
_cell.angle_alpha   90.00
_cell.angle_beta   90.00
_cell.angle_gamma   90.00
#
_symmetry.space_group_name_H-M   'P 1'
#
loop_
_entity.id
_entity.type
_entity.pdbx_description
1 polymer ?
#
loop_
_entity_poly.entity_id
_entity_poly.type
_entity_poly.pdbx_seq_one_letter_code
_entity_poly.pdbx_strand_id
1 'polypeptide(L)'
;MQRRSAQRAAPRKKYTVDAFDAVPELQDSVAAEQEAQAGAGQDEESSDDFQAPLEQKVSNDDSAMSGAEEEAPAEDSDAGERDVNGNASIVDDAELATLSKPRKKIKRSRSGETLYTRGLDDIHRNTSWLARRLLFFGPLPEDHEPAQKARTKWSGDPTLPRRREDANGNGGYHHSFFYDEARRQKATRESWLWYYEAGGAEAFDSRQNLQQISLEEAREYMPASKHTRDFVMGPAEDQKLFRLRTGQSVSLLEAWKSDAPMPTNYKTGFVINIGAKVSCLDWTPNRLGRDQYLAASTYAIRTPSGDWPEHSSAPAFTAQPPWKSCIQIYRAKAGEDDVIDATTPPLQISTICMEWGDIRVFKWCPAPCEDTGMLGLLAIVSGDGALRVVRVPLPTDRDETSYLRVDAVVFESRPPDTLYTCLSWLSSSRIAVGCANGFVAVWDLHPTLSSAEVARVRPAIYAPISTSYVLSIQSCYPSRPYLLIATSMAGYLTVTDLRHPQPASPAATASSQRSRLGQPLLLWHDYMQSALSVDDLYTVRAYPLRRWFNVVFTARAKGVGTALAASPCHPSVLLGTASGQVMAENPMAKFTRTRSEAWQQTWFEHEWRRPTAAEQAADDEDESANDEGDASFTTTKTVGRNGLSRFLEGFKAERQNLSHEQMEKHNSKDGVLYHTIHEKETAITALAWNPNLHVGGWAAAGMGNGLVRIEDLGL
;
A
#
# COMPACT_ATOMS: atom_id res chain seq x y z
N MET A 1 36.84 41.40 -24.86
CA MET A 1 35.86 40.64 -25.67
C MET A 1 35.09 39.71 -24.73
N GLN A 2 33.79 39.50 -24.97
CA GLN A 2 32.88 38.60 -24.25
C GLN A 2 32.55 38.89 -22.76
N ARG A 3 31.26 39.20 -22.55
CA ARG A 3 30.55 39.27 -21.26
C ARG A 3 30.44 37.90 -20.60
N ARG A 4 30.43 37.86 -19.26
CA ARG A 4 29.72 36.82 -18.48
C ARG A 4 29.02 37.45 -17.28
N SER A 5 27.78 37.88 -17.49
CA SER A 5 26.84 38.25 -16.43
C SER A 5 25.94 37.06 -16.13
N ALA A 6 26.04 36.51 -14.91
CA ALA A 6 25.11 35.51 -14.39
C ALA A 6 24.82 35.84 -12.92
N GLN A 7 24.07 36.91 -12.69
CA GLN A 7 23.47 37.14 -11.38
C GLN A 7 22.45 36.03 -11.13
N ARG A 8 22.72 35.21 -10.11
CA ARG A 8 21.75 34.28 -9.57
C ARG A 8 20.59 35.09 -9.00
N ALA A 9 19.39 34.92 -9.54
CA ALA A 9 18.19 35.39 -8.87
C ALA A 9 18.05 34.65 -7.53
N ALA A 10 18.05 35.40 -6.43
CA ALA A 10 17.71 34.85 -5.13
C ALA A 10 16.18 34.63 -5.08
N PRO A 11 15.67 33.44 -4.70
CA PRO A 11 14.24 33.23 -4.56
C PRO A 11 13.68 34.08 -3.41
N ARG A 12 12.55 34.76 -3.65
CA ARG A 12 11.81 35.49 -2.62
C ARG A 12 11.34 34.52 -1.53
N LYS A 13 11.55 34.87 -0.26
CA LYS A 13 11.00 34.13 0.89
C LYS A 13 9.47 34.29 0.92
N LYS A 14 8.72 33.20 0.68
CA LYS A 14 7.25 33.17 0.82
C LYS A 14 6.90 32.54 2.18
N TYR A 15 6.48 33.34 3.14
CA TYR A 15 6.02 32.86 4.45
C TYR A 15 4.52 32.52 4.39
N THR A 16 4.22 31.36 3.77
CA THR A 16 2.94 30.59 3.76
C THR A 16 1.60 31.34 3.59
N VAL A 17 1.07 31.29 2.36
CA VAL A 17 -0.37 31.16 2.03
C VAL A 17 -0.46 30.32 0.73
N ASP A 18 -0.88 29.06 0.89
CA ASP A 18 -1.31 28.02 -0.09
C ASP A 18 -1.62 26.75 0.75
N ALA A 19 -2.67 25.93 0.57
CA ALA A 19 -4.03 26.08 0.06
C ALA A 19 -4.32 26.61 -1.38
N PHE A 20 -5.54 26.29 -1.82
CA PHE A 20 -6.13 26.61 -3.14
C PHE A 20 -6.77 28.00 -3.09
N ASP A 21 -6.00 28.97 -2.63
CA ASP A 21 -6.53 30.20 -2.07
C ASP A 21 -7.14 31.11 -3.15
N ALA A 22 -8.45 31.30 -3.05
CA ALA A 22 -9.29 32.07 -3.97
C ALA A 22 -9.24 31.58 -5.42
N VAL A 23 -10.04 30.55 -5.72
CA VAL A 23 -10.36 30.04 -7.06
C VAL A 23 -11.61 30.76 -7.62
N PRO A 24 -11.47 31.74 -8.54
CA PRO A 24 -12.47 32.05 -9.55
C PRO A 24 -12.02 31.33 -10.82
N GLU A 25 -12.26 30.01 -10.85
CA GLU A 25 -11.81 29.08 -11.89
C GLU A 25 -10.28 29.02 -12.13
N LEU A 26 -9.50 29.46 -11.13
CA LEU A 26 -8.03 29.64 -11.11
C LEU A 26 -7.52 30.95 -11.73
N GLN A 27 -8.44 31.92 -11.90
CA GLN A 27 -8.24 33.35 -12.19
C GLN A 27 -8.05 33.70 -13.68
N ASP A 28 -8.84 34.66 -14.19
CA ASP A 28 -8.71 35.34 -15.50
C ASP A 28 -7.40 36.18 -15.63
N SER A 29 -6.35 35.84 -14.87
CA SER A 29 -5.32 36.77 -14.42
C SER A 29 -3.98 36.71 -15.17
N VAL A 30 -4.00 36.41 -16.48
CA VAL A 30 -2.93 36.92 -17.38
C VAL A 30 -3.21 38.38 -17.75
N ALA A 31 -4.42 38.88 -17.49
CA ALA A 31 -4.89 40.22 -17.85
C ALA A 31 -4.35 41.37 -16.96
N ALA A 32 -3.02 41.53 -16.92
CA ALA A 32 -2.35 42.83 -16.72
C ALA A 32 -0.83 42.70 -16.97
N GLU A 33 -0.43 42.69 -18.24
CA GLU A 33 0.92 43.17 -18.60
C GLU A 33 1.04 44.63 -18.10
N GLN A 34 1.77 44.84 -16.99
CA GLN A 34 2.06 46.20 -16.54
C GLN A 34 3.16 46.81 -17.41
N GLU A 35 2.72 47.38 -18.54
CA GLU A 35 3.39 48.53 -19.14
C GLU A 35 3.53 49.64 -18.09
N ALA A 36 4.75 49.91 -17.62
CA ALA A 36 5.30 51.26 -17.42
C ALA A 36 6.72 51.20 -16.84
N GLN A 37 7.67 51.82 -17.53
CA GLN A 37 8.99 52.09 -16.98
C GLN A 37 9.02 53.37 -16.13
N ALA A 38 10.12 53.48 -15.37
CA ALA A 38 10.74 54.71 -14.84
C ALA A 38 10.33 55.20 -13.43
N GLY A 39 11.36 55.38 -12.59
CA GLY A 39 11.27 55.88 -11.22
C GLY A 39 12.57 55.60 -10.47
N ALA A 40 13.62 56.40 -10.70
CA ALA A 40 14.88 56.29 -9.96
C ALA A 40 14.79 57.09 -8.64
N GLY A 41 15.36 56.56 -7.54
CA GLY A 41 15.34 57.28 -6.26
C GLY A 41 15.92 56.53 -5.06
N GLN A 42 17.25 56.62 -4.93
CA GLN A 42 18.04 56.70 -3.68
C GLN A 42 18.01 55.61 -2.60
N ASP A 43 19.22 55.36 -2.11
CA ASP A 43 19.63 54.49 -1.01
C ASP A 43 19.10 54.95 0.36
N GLU A 44 18.94 54.01 1.29
CA GLU A 44 19.45 54.20 2.65
C GLU A 44 19.77 52.84 3.32
N GLU A 45 20.81 52.82 4.14
CA GLU A 45 21.41 51.61 4.72
C GLU A 45 20.66 51.15 5.98
N SER A 46 20.54 49.84 6.18
CA SER A 46 20.48 49.29 7.55
C SER A 46 21.02 47.87 7.61
N SER A 47 21.99 47.68 8.51
CA SER A 47 22.69 46.43 8.77
C SER A 47 21.88 45.51 9.68
N ASP A 48 21.91 44.20 9.40
CA ASP A 48 22.17 43.25 10.49
C ASP A 48 22.93 42.02 9.99
N ASP A 49 24.07 41.74 10.61
CA ASP A 49 25.02 40.69 10.23
C ASP A 49 24.73 39.43 11.06
N PHE A 50 24.39 38.31 10.42
CA PHE A 50 24.38 37.00 11.10
C PHE A 50 25.27 36.01 10.35
N GLN A 51 26.54 35.94 10.78
CA GLN A 51 27.53 35.03 10.25
C GLN A 51 27.18 33.57 10.59
N ALA A 52 26.96 32.74 9.57
CA ALA A 52 26.96 31.30 9.72
C ALA A 52 28.40 30.78 9.88
N PRO A 53 28.71 29.97 10.91
CA PRO A 53 30.02 29.32 11.02
C PRO A 53 30.27 28.35 9.86
N LEU A 54 31.51 28.38 9.35
CA LEU A 54 31.98 27.60 8.22
C LEU A 54 31.92 26.08 8.43
N GLU A 55 31.75 25.36 7.32
CA GLU A 55 31.83 23.90 7.24
C GLU A 55 33.11 23.34 7.90
N GLN A 56 32.96 22.57 8.97
CA GLN A 56 34.03 21.69 9.44
C GLN A 56 33.93 20.32 8.77
N LYS A 57 34.94 19.96 7.99
CA LYS A 57 35.19 18.58 7.58
C LYS A 57 35.46 17.72 8.81
N VAL A 58 34.51 16.86 9.18
CA VAL A 58 34.73 15.84 10.21
C VAL A 58 35.15 14.52 9.56
N SER A 59 36.21 13.93 10.10
CA SER A 59 36.83 12.70 9.63
C SER A 59 36.01 11.45 9.94
N ASN A 60 36.04 10.50 9.03
CA ASN A 60 35.47 9.16 9.17
C ASN A 60 36.34 8.31 10.12
N ASP A 61 35.82 7.91 11.29
CA ASP A 61 36.39 6.83 12.11
C ASP A 61 35.30 6.10 12.94
N ASP A 62 35.54 4.83 13.26
CA ASP A 62 34.50 3.87 13.69
C ASP A 62 34.01 4.07 15.15
N SER A 63 32.75 3.68 15.43
CA SER A 63 32.30 3.31 16.79
C SER A 63 31.14 2.32 16.79
N ALA A 64 31.08 1.54 17.87
CA ALA A 64 30.23 0.35 18.00
C ALA A 64 28.77 0.65 18.36
N MET A 65 27.89 -0.33 18.08
CA MET A 65 26.51 -0.35 18.57
C MET A 65 26.51 -0.53 20.10
N SER A 66 25.79 0.32 20.82
CA SER A 66 25.39 0.09 22.22
C SER A 66 23.86 0.12 22.31
N GLY A 67 23.28 -1.01 22.72
CA GLY A 67 21.83 -1.22 22.77
C GLY A 67 21.50 -2.55 23.44
N ALA A 68 22.18 -2.82 24.56
CA ALA A 68 21.86 -3.89 25.48
C ALA A 68 21.49 -3.21 26.80
N GLU A 69 20.24 -3.36 27.21
CA GLU A 69 19.80 -2.98 28.55
C GLU A 69 20.27 -4.08 29.51
N GLU A 70 21.08 -3.73 30.51
CA GLU A 70 21.44 -4.66 31.59
C GLU A 70 20.27 -4.75 32.57
N GLU A 71 19.49 -5.83 32.48
CA GLU A 71 18.69 -6.29 33.62
C GLU A 71 19.65 -6.83 34.68
N ALA A 72 19.71 -6.17 35.85
CA ALA A 72 20.46 -6.67 36.99
C ALA A 72 19.80 -7.95 37.56
N PRO A 73 20.58 -8.98 37.93
CA PRO A 73 20.01 -10.19 38.52
C PRO A 73 19.48 -9.91 39.93
N ALA A 74 18.36 -10.53 40.27
CA ALA A 74 17.90 -10.63 41.65
C ALA A 74 18.66 -11.74 42.37
N GLU A 75 19.27 -11.44 43.52
CA GLU A 75 19.73 -12.42 44.49
C GLU A 75 19.02 -12.20 45.84
N ASP A 76 18.63 -13.29 46.47
CA ASP A 76 17.93 -13.31 47.76
C ASP A 76 18.86 -13.02 48.95
N SER A 77 18.31 -12.30 49.93
CA SER A 77 18.64 -12.27 51.37
C SER A 77 20.07 -12.60 51.87
N ASP A 78 20.69 -11.65 52.60
CA ASP A 78 20.78 -11.75 54.08
C ASP A 78 21.03 -10.35 54.71
N ALA A 79 20.86 -10.24 56.02
CA ALA A 79 20.81 -8.98 56.77
C ALA A 79 22.18 -8.35 57.10
N GLY A 80 22.20 -7.03 57.29
CA GLY A 80 23.36 -6.31 57.83
C GLY A 80 23.21 -4.78 57.77
N GLU A 81 22.66 -4.18 58.82
CA GLU A 81 22.62 -2.72 58.98
C GLU A 81 24.05 -2.12 58.98
N ARG A 82 24.24 -0.99 58.29
CA ARG A 82 25.24 0.03 58.68
C ARG A 82 25.04 1.39 58.01
N ASP A 83 24.56 2.31 58.84
CA ASP A 83 24.80 3.75 58.90
C ASP A 83 25.18 4.52 57.62
N VAL A 84 24.25 5.41 57.28
CA VAL A 84 24.44 6.59 56.44
C VAL A 84 25.56 7.47 56.99
N ASN A 85 26.51 7.87 56.15
CA ASN A 85 27.31 9.07 56.38
C ASN A 85 27.34 9.90 55.10
N GLY A 86 26.73 11.07 55.17
CA GLY A 86 26.73 12.02 54.06
C GLY A 86 28.01 12.84 54.02
N ASN A 87 28.45 13.16 52.81
CA ASN A 87 29.11 14.43 52.53
C ASN A 87 28.90 14.78 51.06
N ALA A 88 27.96 15.68 50.79
CA ALA A 88 27.84 16.31 49.50
C ALA A 88 28.85 17.47 49.42
N SER A 89 29.79 17.40 48.50
CA SER A 89 30.62 18.55 48.11
C SER A 89 30.35 18.90 46.65
N ILE A 90 29.73 20.04 46.45
CA ILE A 90 29.60 20.69 45.13
C ILE A 90 31.02 21.05 44.65
N VAL A 91 31.29 20.83 43.36
CA VAL A 91 32.53 21.28 42.70
C VAL A 91 32.12 22.02 41.43
N ASP A 92 32.60 23.26 41.28
CA ASP A 92 32.22 24.17 40.20
C ASP A 92 32.87 23.84 38.84
N ASP A 93 32.15 24.16 37.76
CA ASP A 93 32.40 23.78 36.35
C ASP A 93 33.58 24.52 35.65
N ALA A 94 34.60 24.96 36.39
CA ALA A 94 35.58 25.94 35.90
C ALA A 94 36.97 25.41 35.47
N GLU A 95 37.36 24.18 35.80
CA GLU A 95 38.73 23.67 35.55
C GLU A 95 38.78 22.29 34.86
N LEU A 96 38.40 22.22 33.59
CA LEU A 96 38.61 21.02 32.75
C LEU A 96 39.09 21.31 31.31
N ALA A 97 40.03 22.26 31.19
CA ALA A 97 40.84 22.44 29.98
C ALA A 97 42.29 21.96 30.23
N THR A 98 42.88 21.30 29.23
CA THR A 98 44.31 20.85 29.17
C THR A 98 44.71 19.58 29.95
N LEU A 99 44.15 18.42 29.58
CA LEU A 99 44.83 17.13 29.78
C LEU A 99 44.87 16.29 28.49
N SER A 100 46.06 16.16 27.89
CA SER A 100 46.29 15.35 26.70
C SER A 100 46.38 13.85 27.04
N LYS A 101 45.35 13.08 26.66
CA LYS A 101 45.34 11.62 26.89
C LYS A 101 46.26 10.88 25.90
N PRO A 102 47.18 10.01 26.35
CA PRO A 102 48.09 9.29 25.45
C PRO A 102 47.37 8.17 24.69
N ARG A 103 47.65 8.05 23.38
CA ARG A 103 47.16 6.96 22.51
C ARG A 103 47.76 5.60 22.92
N LYS A 104 47.10 4.88 23.83
CA LYS A 104 47.35 3.43 24.03
C LYS A 104 46.79 2.65 22.85
N LYS A 105 47.65 2.09 22.00
CA LYS A 105 47.26 1.07 21.00
C LYS A 105 46.82 -0.19 21.74
N ILE A 106 45.51 -0.44 21.80
CA ILE A 106 44.96 -1.70 22.32
C ILE A 106 45.31 -2.82 21.31
N LYS A 107 46.20 -3.74 21.70
CA LYS A 107 46.35 -5.01 20.99
C LYS A 107 45.07 -5.82 21.18
N ARG A 108 44.43 -6.25 20.09
CA ARG A 108 43.36 -7.26 20.13
C ARG A 108 43.90 -8.55 20.77
N SER A 109 43.47 -8.86 22.00
CA SER A 109 43.60 -10.20 22.58
C SER A 109 42.59 -11.14 21.91
N ARG A 110 43.05 -12.31 21.47
CA ARG A 110 42.16 -13.40 21.01
C ARG A 110 41.86 -14.33 22.17
N SER A 111 40.83 -13.97 22.94
CA SER A 111 40.16 -14.77 23.97
C SER A 111 38.99 -13.93 24.50
N GLY A 112 37.81 -14.44 24.77
CA GLY A 112 37.36 -15.83 24.67
C GLY A 112 35.88 -15.95 25.05
N GLU A 113 35.11 -14.88 24.85
CA GLU A 113 33.69 -14.77 25.21
C GLU A 113 32.94 -14.22 24.00
N THR A 114 32.48 -15.13 23.15
CA THR A 114 31.41 -14.80 22.20
C THR A 114 30.13 -14.64 23.01
N LEU A 115 29.66 -13.40 23.15
CA LEU A 115 28.27 -13.12 23.50
C LEU A 115 27.35 -14.07 22.71
N TYR A 116 26.41 -14.72 23.41
CA TYR A 116 25.56 -15.79 22.89
C TYR A 116 24.52 -15.25 21.87
N THR A 117 25.00 -14.82 20.71
CA THR A 117 24.19 -14.83 19.48
C THR A 117 23.79 -16.28 19.20
N ARG A 118 22.64 -16.48 18.53
CA ARG A 118 21.92 -17.77 18.44
C ARG A 118 22.60 -18.86 17.57
N GLY A 119 23.92 -19.00 17.63
CA GLY A 119 24.70 -19.94 16.81
C GLY A 119 24.75 -19.60 15.32
N LEU A 120 24.36 -18.38 14.94
CA LEU A 120 24.25 -17.93 13.55
C LEU A 120 25.14 -16.70 13.33
N ASP A 121 26.03 -16.77 12.33
CA ASP A 121 26.91 -15.66 11.94
C ASP A 121 26.13 -14.36 11.73
N ASP A 122 26.57 -13.26 12.32
CA ASP A 122 25.90 -11.97 12.17
C ASP A 122 26.20 -11.33 10.81
N ILE A 123 25.20 -10.67 10.21
CA ILE A 123 25.35 -10.02 8.90
C ILE A 123 25.84 -8.59 9.11
N HIS A 124 27.15 -8.44 9.27
CA HIS A 124 27.78 -7.12 9.29
C HIS A 124 27.48 -6.31 8.02
N ARG A 125 27.52 -4.98 8.11
CA ARG A 125 27.24 -4.06 6.98
C ARG A 125 28.10 -4.29 5.72
N ASN A 126 29.22 -5.01 5.81
CA ASN A 126 30.12 -5.35 4.70
C ASN A 126 30.03 -6.82 4.23
N THR A 127 28.99 -7.58 4.61
CA THR A 127 28.80 -8.96 4.16
C THR A 127 28.73 -9.07 2.63
N SER A 128 29.45 -10.05 2.06
CA SER A 128 29.53 -10.25 0.61
C SER A 128 28.20 -10.71 0.00
N TRP A 129 28.03 -10.53 -1.31
CA TRP A 129 26.88 -11.08 -2.04
C TRP A 129 26.75 -12.60 -1.83
N LEU A 130 27.87 -13.33 -1.86
CA LEU A 130 27.87 -14.78 -1.65
C LEU A 130 27.29 -15.15 -0.28
N ALA A 131 27.66 -14.43 0.78
CA ALA A 131 27.10 -14.66 2.11
C ALA A 131 25.63 -14.23 2.21
N ARG A 132 25.21 -13.08 1.66
CA ARG A 132 23.77 -12.71 1.57
C ARG A 132 22.95 -13.77 0.82
N ARG A 133 23.47 -14.27 -0.29
CA ARG A 133 22.87 -15.33 -1.12
C ARG A 133 22.62 -16.60 -0.29
N LEU A 134 23.66 -17.09 0.38
CA LEU A 134 23.58 -18.27 1.25
C LEU A 134 22.59 -18.09 2.41
N LEU A 135 22.58 -16.91 3.04
CA LEU A 135 21.83 -16.66 4.27
C LEU A 135 20.36 -16.25 4.06
N PHE A 136 20.03 -15.56 2.96
CA PHE A 136 18.65 -15.12 2.67
C PHE A 136 17.91 -16.14 1.81
N PHE A 137 18.56 -16.69 0.78
CA PHE A 137 17.93 -17.54 -0.23
C PHE A 137 18.20 -19.01 0.01
N GLY A 138 19.45 -19.39 0.27
CA GLY A 138 19.87 -20.76 0.55
C GLY A 138 21.14 -21.18 -0.22
N PRO A 139 21.69 -22.37 0.07
CA PRO A 139 22.88 -22.89 -0.60
C PRO A 139 22.59 -23.57 -1.95
N LEU A 140 21.39 -24.13 -2.14
CA LEU A 140 21.05 -24.91 -3.32
C LEU A 140 20.83 -24.01 -4.54
N PRO A 141 21.11 -24.47 -5.78
CA PRO A 141 20.85 -23.69 -6.99
C PRO A 141 19.39 -23.24 -7.11
N GLU A 142 18.44 -24.16 -6.85
CA GLU A 142 16.99 -23.89 -6.85
C GLU A 142 16.55 -22.78 -5.88
N ASP A 143 17.30 -22.56 -4.80
CA ASP A 143 17.00 -21.52 -3.81
C ASP A 143 17.41 -20.12 -4.29
N HIS A 144 18.50 -19.99 -5.05
CA HIS A 144 19.14 -18.68 -5.29
C HIS A 144 19.28 -18.30 -6.77
N GLU A 145 19.26 -19.25 -7.70
CA GLU A 145 19.23 -18.95 -9.13
C GLU A 145 18.00 -18.12 -9.54
N PRO A 146 16.77 -18.40 -9.04
CA PRO A 146 15.61 -17.56 -9.35
C PRO A 146 15.80 -16.09 -8.95
N ALA A 147 16.30 -15.84 -7.74
CA ALA A 147 16.62 -14.50 -7.26
C ALA A 147 17.76 -13.84 -8.04
N GLN A 148 18.74 -14.62 -8.51
CA GLN A 148 19.81 -14.12 -9.38
C GLN A 148 19.29 -13.75 -10.77
N LYS A 149 18.40 -14.56 -11.37
CA LYS A 149 17.71 -14.27 -12.64
C LYS A 149 16.88 -12.98 -12.53
N ALA A 150 16.05 -12.88 -11.48
CA ALA A 150 15.28 -11.67 -11.18
C ALA A 150 16.18 -10.43 -11.01
N ARG A 151 17.25 -10.55 -10.21
CA ARG A 151 18.20 -9.47 -9.98
C ARG A 151 18.84 -8.97 -11.27
N THR A 152 19.20 -9.87 -12.18
CA THR A 152 19.81 -9.49 -13.47
C THR A 152 18.76 -8.81 -14.36
N LYS A 153 17.59 -9.43 -14.54
CA LYS A 153 16.52 -8.94 -15.40
C LYS A 153 16.08 -7.52 -15.04
N TRP A 154 15.81 -7.24 -13.76
CA TRP A 154 15.38 -5.90 -13.33
C TRP A 154 16.54 -5.06 -12.75
N SER A 155 17.78 -5.34 -13.14
CA SER A 155 18.96 -4.63 -12.63
C SER A 155 19.06 -3.15 -13.04
N GLY A 156 18.37 -2.77 -14.13
CA GLY A 156 18.29 -1.42 -14.67
C GLY A 156 16.99 -0.69 -14.31
N ASP A 157 16.12 -1.28 -13.50
CA ASP A 157 14.75 -0.80 -13.23
C ASP A 157 14.66 -0.40 -11.74
N PRO A 158 15.22 0.75 -11.31
CA PRO A 158 15.39 1.07 -9.88
C PRO A 158 14.09 1.40 -9.14
N THR A 159 13.03 1.78 -9.85
CA THR A 159 11.75 2.22 -9.29
C THR A 159 10.58 1.57 -10.03
N LEU A 160 10.24 2.09 -11.20
CA LEU A 160 9.19 1.60 -12.09
C LEU A 160 9.75 0.56 -13.09
N PRO A 161 8.92 -0.40 -13.52
CA PRO A 161 9.33 -1.42 -14.50
C PRO A 161 9.39 -0.84 -15.91
N ARG A 162 10.30 -1.36 -16.74
CA ARG A 162 10.20 -1.22 -18.21
C ARG A 162 9.17 -2.19 -18.78
N ARG A 163 8.33 -1.75 -19.73
CA ARG A 163 7.32 -2.58 -20.40
C ARG A 163 7.95 -3.67 -21.26
N ARG A 164 8.93 -3.30 -22.09
CA ARG A 164 9.57 -4.18 -23.07
C ARG A 164 10.95 -4.61 -22.58
N GLU A 165 11.35 -5.82 -22.98
CA GLU A 165 12.71 -6.30 -22.76
C GLU A 165 13.70 -5.55 -23.66
N ASP A 166 14.91 -5.30 -23.16
CA ASP A 166 16.03 -4.84 -23.99
C ASP A 166 16.64 -5.99 -24.80
N ALA A 167 17.55 -5.66 -25.72
CA ALA A 167 18.23 -6.64 -26.59
C ALA A 167 19.02 -7.73 -25.84
N ASN A 168 19.21 -7.59 -24.52
CA ASN A 168 19.87 -8.58 -23.65
C ASN A 168 18.87 -9.33 -22.76
N GLY A 169 17.55 -9.14 -22.92
CA GLY A 169 16.49 -9.79 -22.13
C GLY A 169 16.21 -9.16 -20.75
N ASN A 170 16.75 -7.98 -20.45
CA ASN A 170 16.52 -7.26 -19.18
C ASN A 170 15.33 -6.28 -19.32
N GLY A 171 14.72 -5.92 -18.20
CA GLY A 171 13.42 -5.22 -18.18
C GLY A 171 12.28 -6.15 -18.58
N GLY A 172 11.13 -5.58 -18.89
CA GLY A 172 9.92 -6.30 -19.28
C GLY A 172 9.19 -6.97 -18.12
N TYR A 173 7.93 -7.32 -18.35
CA TYR A 173 7.11 -8.09 -17.41
C TYR A 173 7.43 -9.58 -17.50
N HIS A 174 7.65 -10.22 -16.35
CA HIS A 174 7.88 -11.65 -16.24
C HIS A 174 7.52 -12.09 -14.82
N HIS A 175 6.77 -13.19 -14.69
CA HIS A 175 6.41 -13.73 -13.38
C HIS A 175 7.64 -14.15 -12.54
N SER A 176 7.44 -14.39 -11.24
CA SER A 176 8.54 -14.86 -10.38
C SER A 176 9.19 -16.15 -10.88
N PHE A 177 10.51 -16.13 -11.02
CA PHE A 177 11.34 -17.29 -11.35
C PHE A 177 11.32 -18.39 -10.27
N PHE A 178 10.75 -18.14 -9.08
CA PHE A 178 10.53 -19.18 -8.06
C PHE A 178 9.32 -20.06 -8.37
N TYR A 179 8.49 -19.64 -9.33
CA TYR A 179 7.32 -20.37 -9.80
C TYR A 179 7.41 -20.56 -11.31
N ASP A 180 8.22 -21.56 -11.70
CA ASP A 180 8.53 -21.91 -13.09
C ASP A 180 7.28 -22.00 -13.96
N GLU A 181 7.40 -21.59 -15.22
CA GLU A 181 6.26 -21.59 -16.15
C GLU A 181 5.66 -22.99 -16.37
N ALA A 182 6.49 -24.04 -16.36
CA ALA A 182 6.01 -25.42 -16.40
C ALA A 182 5.20 -25.81 -15.15
N ARG A 183 5.52 -25.25 -13.96
CA ARG A 183 4.72 -25.45 -12.74
C ARG A 183 3.42 -24.64 -12.80
N ARG A 184 3.47 -23.42 -13.34
CA ARG A 184 2.28 -22.59 -13.61
C ARG A 184 1.31 -23.32 -14.53
N GLN A 185 1.75 -23.71 -15.72
CA GLN A 185 0.92 -24.42 -16.72
C GLN A 185 0.30 -25.70 -16.15
N LYS A 186 1.08 -26.50 -15.42
CA LYS A 186 0.58 -27.69 -14.72
C LYS A 186 -0.51 -27.33 -13.71
N ALA A 187 -0.30 -26.29 -12.90
CA ALA A 187 -1.28 -25.82 -11.92
C ALA A 187 -2.55 -25.23 -12.56
N THR A 188 -2.47 -24.62 -13.74
CA THR A 188 -3.62 -24.04 -14.46
C THR A 188 -4.78 -25.04 -14.59
N ARG A 189 -4.46 -26.31 -14.88
CA ARG A 189 -5.43 -27.40 -14.91
C ARG A 189 -5.53 -28.13 -13.58
N GLU A 190 -4.42 -28.63 -13.04
CA GLU A 190 -4.45 -29.52 -11.87
C GLU A 190 -5.05 -28.87 -10.62
N SER A 191 -4.79 -27.58 -10.41
CA SER A 191 -5.33 -26.88 -9.24
C SER A 191 -6.84 -26.64 -9.34
N TRP A 192 -7.45 -26.72 -10.53
CA TRP A 192 -8.88 -26.51 -10.73
C TRP A 192 -9.69 -27.81 -10.99
N LEU A 193 -9.06 -28.99 -10.90
CA LEU A 193 -9.77 -30.27 -11.02
C LEU A 193 -10.90 -30.41 -10.00
N TRP A 194 -10.74 -29.87 -8.78
CA TRP A 194 -11.82 -29.86 -7.79
C TRP A 194 -13.06 -29.08 -8.25
N TYR A 195 -12.85 -28.05 -9.08
CA TYR A 195 -13.90 -27.19 -9.59
C TYR A 195 -14.57 -27.82 -10.81
N TYR A 196 -13.80 -28.31 -11.79
CA TYR A 196 -14.36 -28.88 -13.03
C TYR A 196 -14.81 -30.34 -12.91
N GLU A 197 -14.00 -31.20 -12.29
CA GLU A 197 -14.16 -32.66 -12.34
C GLU A 197 -14.74 -33.23 -11.04
N ALA A 198 -14.65 -32.51 -9.91
CA ALA A 198 -15.13 -32.95 -8.60
C ALA A 198 -16.38 -32.20 -8.08
N GLY A 199 -17.24 -31.74 -9.00
CA GLY A 199 -18.55 -31.15 -8.66
C GLY A 199 -18.52 -29.74 -8.06
N GLY A 200 -17.35 -29.07 -8.03
CA GLY A 200 -17.25 -27.72 -7.50
C GLY A 200 -18.12 -26.72 -8.29
N ALA A 201 -18.03 -26.72 -9.63
CA ALA A 201 -18.85 -25.86 -10.50
C ALA A 201 -20.35 -26.09 -10.28
N GLU A 202 -20.79 -27.35 -10.22
CA GLU A 202 -22.17 -27.75 -9.95
C GLU A 202 -22.66 -27.27 -8.56
N ALA A 203 -21.78 -27.27 -7.55
CA ALA A 203 -22.08 -26.69 -6.24
C ALA A 203 -22.26 -25.16 -6.34
N PHE A 204 -21.48 -24.46 -7.17
CA PHE A 204 -21.69 -23.03 -7.44
C PHE A 204 -22.97 -22.76 -8.25
N ASP A 205 -23.33 -23.61 -9.20
CA ASP A 205 -24.57 -23.48 -9.99
C ASP A 205 -25.83 -23.75 -9.15
N SER A 206 -25.77 -24.69 -8.21
CA SER A 206 -26.92 -25.12 -7.41
C SER A 206 -27.13 -24.34 -6.10
N ARG A 207 -26.08 -23.78 -5.51
CA ARG A 207 -26.13 -23.11 -4.19
C ARG A 207 -25.95 -21.59 -4.23
N GLN A 208 -25.37 -21.04 -5.28
CA GLN A 208 -25.25 -19.58 -5.40
C GLN A 208 -26.52 -19.01 -6.00
N ASN A 209 -27.11 -18.01 -5.34
CA ASN A 209 -28.18 -17.22 -5.94
C ASN A 209 -27.72 -15.77 -6.08
N LEU A 210 -27.55 -15.34 -7.33
CA LEU A 210 -27.32 -13.95 -7.72
C LEU A 210 -28.57 -13.45 -8.44
N GLN A 211 -29.41 -12.66 -7.76
CA GLN A 211 -30.58 -12.07 -8.38
C GLN A 211 -30.17 -10.78 -9.12
N GLN A 212 -30.55 -10.67 -10.39
CA GLN A 212 -30.45 -9.39 -11.10
C GLN A 212 -31.51 -8.42 -10.56
N ILE A 213 -31.09 -7.23 -10.15
CA ILE A 213 -31.94 -6.19 -9.56
C ILE A 213 -31.95 -4.93 -10.43
N SER A 214 -32.88 -4.01 -10.15
CA SER A 214 -32.94 -2.71 -10.83
C SER A 214 -31.86 -1.75 -10.31
N LEU A 215 -31.56 -0.71 -11.08
CA LEU A 215 -30.73 0.42 -10.61
C LEU A 215 -31.33 1.10 -9.38
N GLU A 216 -32.66 1.14 -9.27
CA GLU A 216 -33.37 1.78 -8.15
C GLU A 216 -33.14 1.03 -6.83
N GLU A 217 -33.24 -0.30 -6.86
CA GLU A 217 -32.91 -1.15 -5.71
C GLU A 217 -31.40 -1.10 -5.39
N ALA A 218 -30.54 -1.11 -6.42
CA ALA A 218 -29.09 -1.07 -6.25
C ALA A 218 -28.58 0.22 -5.59
N ARG A 219 -29.29 1.35 -5.78
CA ARG A 219 -28.96 2.64 -5.14
C ARG A 219 -28.96 2.59 -3.62
N GLU A 220 -29.69 1.67 -3.00
CA GLU A 220 -29.69 1.50 -1.53
C GLU A 220 -28.42 0.82 -1.00
N TYR A 221 -27.67 0.13 -1.86
CA TYR A 221 -26.42 -0.56 -1.55
C TYR A 221 -25.19 0.24 -1.94
N MET A 222 -25.34 1.10 -2.96
CA MET A 222 -24.31 2.06 -3.36
C MET A 222 -24.17 3.18 -2.33
N PRO A 223 -23.01 3.86 -2.24
CA PRO A 223 -22.85 4.97 -1.32
C PRO A 223 -23.90 6.06 -1.54
N ALA A 224 -24.63 6.41 -0.47
CA ALA A 224 -25.69 7.44 -0.49
C ALA A 224 -25.19 8.84 -0.91
N SER A 225 -23.86 9.03 -0.98
CA SER A 225 -23.20 10.20 -1.53
C SER A 225 -23.47 10.37 -3.03
N LYS A 226 -24.55 11.09 -3.38
CA LYS A 226 -24.69 11.77 -4.69
C LYS A 226 -23.69 12.94 -4.83
N HIS A 227 -22.44 12.75 -4.42
CA HIS A 227 -21.47 13.82 -4.36
C HIS A 227 -20.70 13.94 -5.68
N THR A 228 -20.71 15.15 -6.22
CA THR A 228 -19.72 15.61 -7.19
C THR A 228 -18.39 15.84 -6.45
N ARG A 229 -17.28 15.39 -7.04
CA ARG A 229 -15.93 15.66 -6.57
C ARG A 229 -15.26 16.65 -7.51
N ASP A 230 -14.76 17.73 -6.90
CA ASP A 230 -14.00 18.77 -7.57
C ASP A 230 -12.52 18.54 -7.26
N PHE A 231 -11.67 18.55 -8.27
CA PHE A 231 -10.22 18.41 -8.09
C PHE A 231 -9.43 19.11 -9.19
N VAL A 232 -8.20 19.49 -8.89
CA VAL A 232 -7.26 20.07 -9.85
C VAL A 232 -6.16 19.07 -10.20
N MET A 233 -5.81 18.99 -11.47
CA MET A 233 -4.67 18.21 -11.97
C MET A 233 -4.05 18.86 -13.22
N GLY A 234 -2.80 18.52 -13.51
CA GLY A 234 -2.04 19.08 -14.63
C GLY A 234 -0.61 19.45 -14.25
N PRO A 235 0.15 20.11 -15.15
CA PRO A 235 1.42 20.75 -14.83
C PRO A 235 1.32 21.67 -13.61
N ALA A 236 2.39 21.81 -12.82
CA ALA A 236 2.38 22.63 -11.61
C ALA A 236 2.12 24.13 -11.86
N GLU A 237 2.34 24.60 -13.08
CA GLU A 237 2.12 25.99 -13.52
C GLU A 237 0.79 26.17 -14.30
N ASP A 238 0.11 25.08 -14.68
CA ASP A 238 -1.14 25.05 -15.47
C ASP A 238 -2.04 23.92 -14.95
N GLN A 239 -2.55 24.05 -13.71
CA GLN A 239 -3.49 23.09 -13.15
C GLN A 239 -4.90 23.40 -13.63
N LYS A 240 -5.60 22.38 -14.16
CA LYS A 240 -6.98 22.51 -14.66
C LYS A 240 -7.96 21.92 -13.65
N LEU A 241 -9.12 22.55 -13.52
CA LEU A 241 -10.20 22.11 -12.64
C LEU A 241 -11.06 21.05 -13.34
N PHE A 242 -11.29 19.94 -12.65
CA PHE A 242 -12.12 18.83 -13.10
C PHE A 242 -13.27 18.57 -12.14
N ARG A 243 -14.39 18.10 -12.73
CA ARG A 243 -15.63 17.81 -12.02
C ARG A 243 -16.14 16.43 -12.38
N LEU A 244 -16.23 15.54 -11.39
CA LEU A 244 -16.76 14.19 -11.58
C LEU A 244 -17.96 13.94 -10.66
N ARG A 245 -19.12 13.64 -11.25
CA ARG A 245 -20.21 12.99 -10.52
C ARG A 245 -19.79 11.55 -10.17
N THR A 246 -20.44 10.96 -9.17
CA THR A 246 -20.20 9.55 -8.82
C THR A 246 -20.53 8.65 -10.03
N GLY A 247 -19.66 7.68 -10.32
CA GLY A 247 -19.72 6.82 -11.50
C GLY A 247 -19.01 7.38 -12.76
N GLN A 248 -18.70 8.68 -12.80
CA GLN A 248 -17.97 9.27 -13.93
C GLN A 248 -16.46 9.08 -13.82
N SER A 249 -15.79 9.11 -14.97
CA SER A 249 -14.34 9.10 -15.10
C SER A 249 -13.85 10.18 -16.06
N VAL A 250 -12.60 10.61 -15.90
CA VAL A 250 -11.89 11.52 -16.81
C VAL A 250 -10.53 10.93 -17.18
N SER A 251 -10.11 11.10 -18.42
CA SER A 251 -8.79 10.67 -18.88
C SER A 251 -7.71 11.59 -18.30
N LEU A 252 -6.61 11.01 -17.79
CA LEU A 252 -5.50 11.80 -17.26
C LEU A 252 -4.94 12.76 -18.33
N LEU A 253 -4.87 12.30 -19.58
CA LEU A 253 -4.35 13.08 -20.72
C LEU A 253 -5.04 14.44 -20.88
N GLU A 254 -6.30 14.61 -20.45
CA GLU A 254 -7.02 15.87 -20.63
C GLU A 254 -6.38 17.07 -19.92
N ALA A 255 -5.77 16.84 -18.75
CA ALA A 255 -5.07 17.89 -18.02
C ALA A 255 -3.78 18.36 -18.73
N TRP A 256 -3.14 17.48 -19.51
CA TRP A 256 -1.93 17.77 -20.28
C TRP A 256 -2.19 18.07 -21.76
N LYS A 257 -3.45 18.25 -22.20
CA LYS A 257 -3.76 18.77 -23.54
C LYS A 257 -3.19 20.19 -23.68
N SER A 258 -2.34 20.36 -24.69
CA SER A 258 -1.62 21.58 -25.08
C SER A 258 -1.50 21.60 -26.61
N ASP A 259 -1.25 22.76 -27.21
CA ASP A 259 -1.01 22.90 -28.66
C ASP A 259 0.29 22.21 -29.13
N ALA A 260 1.19 21.89 -28.20
CA ALA A 260 2.42 21.16 -28.50
C ALA A 260 2.15 19.65 -28.73
N PRO A 261 2.84 19.00 -29.69
CA PRO A 261 2.70 17.57 -29.93
C PRO A 261 3.20 16.77 -28.71
N MET A 262 2.27 16.13 -28.01
CA MET A 262 2.56 15.29 -26.85
C MET A 262 3.15 13.92 -27.27
N PRO A 263 3.97 13.28 -26.41
CA PRO A 263 4.46 11.93 -26.70
C PRO A 263 3.33 10.92 -26.86
N THR A 264 3.48 9.97 -27.78
CA THR A 264 2.60 8.80 -27.88
C THR A 264 2.55 8.06 -26.54
N ASN A 265 1.36 7.69 -26.09
CA ASN A 265 1.12 7.02 -24.81
C ASN A 265 1.51 7.83 -23.55
N TYR A 266 1.60 9.16 -23.64
CA TYR A 266 1.78 10.01 -22.46
C TYR A 266 0.54 10.00 -21.55
N LYS A 267 0.75 9.76 -20.24
CA LYS A 267 -0.30 9.82 -19.19
C LYS A 267 -1.56 9.02 -19.52
N THR A 268 -1.37 7.77 -19.92
CA THR A 268 -2.44 6.82 -20.24
C THR A 268 -3.05 6.24 -18.95
N GLY A 269 -4.26 6.70 -18.64
CA GLY A 269 -4.94 6.37 -17.39
C GLY A 269 -6.16 7.26 -17.17
N PHE A 270 -6.86 7.03 -16.07
CA PHE A 270 -8.12 7.68 -15.73
C PHE A 270 -8.23 7.98 -14.24
N VAL A 271 -8.97 9.03 -13.88
CA VAL A 271 -9.49 9.24 -12.53
C VAL A 271 -10.99 8.93 -12.54
N ILE A 272 -11.44 8.09 -11.61
CA ILE A 272 -12.83 7.64 -11.46
C ILE A 272 -13.35 8.11 -10.09
N ASN A 273 -14.56 8.64 -10.02
CA ASN A 273 -15.22 8.94 -8.75
C ASN A 273 -16.16 7.79 -8.33
N ILE A 274 -15.79 7.03 -7.30
CA ILE A 274 -16.60 5.93 -6.75
C ILE A 274 -17.54 6.43 -5.63
N GLY A 275 -17.49 7.72 -5.29
CA GLY A 275 -18.43 8.45 -4.43
C GLY A 275 -18.00 8.58 -2.96
N ALA A 276 -17.54 7.48 -2.36
CA ALA A 276 -17.15 7.40 -0.95
C ALA A 276 -15.79 6.74 -0.74
N LYS A 277 -15.25 6.86 0.49
CA LYS A 277 -13.91 6.36 0.87
C LYS A 277 -13.68 4.94 0.38
N VAL A 278 -12.67 4.76 -0.47
CA VAL A 278 -12.25 3.44 -0.94
C VAL A 278 -11.77 2.60 0.25
N SER A 279 -12.19 1.34 0.30
CA SER A 279 -11.82 0.39 1.35
C SER A 279 -10.89 -0.70 0.83
N CYS A 280 -11.22 -1.28 -0.33
CA CYS A 280 -10.46 -2.34 -0.96
C CYS A 280 -10.45 -2.16 -2.48
N LEU A 281 -9.36 -2.65 -3.09
CA LEU A 281 -9.07 -2.52 -4.51
C LEU A 281 -8.28 -3.77 -4.94
N ASP A 282 -8.72 -4.46 -6.00
CA ASP A 282 -8.05 -5.66 -6.51
C ASP A 282 -8.40 -5.89 -7.98
N TRP A 283 -7.40 -6.17 -8.81
CA TRP A 283 -7.58 -6.49 -10.23
C TRP A 283 -7.90 -7.97 -10.44
N THR A 284 -8.75 -8.30 -11.42
CA THR A 284 -9.06 -9.69 -11.78
C THR A 284 -7.85 -10.40 -12.41
N PRO A 285 -7.38 -11.53 -11.87
CA PRO A 285 -6.30 -12.32 -12.45
C PRO A 285 -6.76 -13.18 -13.63
N ASN A 286 -5.77 -13.74 -14.35
CA ASN A 286 -5.96 -14.68 -15.45
C ASN A 286 -6.83 -14.16 -16.60
N ARG A 287 -6.76 -12.86 -16.91
CA ARG A 287 -7.40 -12.26 -18.09
C ARG A 287 -6.33 -12.01 -19.16
N LEU A 288 -6.45 -12.72 -20.29
CA LEU A 288 -5.55 -12.63 -21.45
C LEU A 288 -6.09 -11.70 -22.55
N GLY A 289 -7.34 -11.23 -22.43
CA GLY A 289 -7.94 -10.29 -23.37
C GLY A 289 -7.65 -8.83 -23.03
N ARG A 290 -7.95 -7.94 -23.98
CA ARG A 290 -7.81 -6.48 -23.83
C ARG A 290 -8.70 -5.90 -22.73
N ASP A 291 -9.82 -6.56 -22.40
CA ASP A 291 -10.70 -6.14 -21.30
C ASP A 291 -10.11 -6.59 -19.95
N GLN A 292 -9.84 -5.61 -19.08
CA GLN A 292 -9.22 -5.78 -17.77
C GLN A 292 -10.16 -5.23 -16.70
N TYR A 293 -10.38 -5.97 -15.61
CA TYR A 293 -11.41 -5.62 -14.63
C TYR A 293 -10.83 -5.30 -13.25
N LEU A 294 -11.25 -4.17 -12.70
CA LEU A 294 -10.87 -3.66 -11.39
C LEU A 294 -12.08 -3.73 -10.46
N ALA A 295 -11.99 -4.51 -9.40
CA ALA A 295 -12.98 -4.50 -8.32
C ALA A 295 -12.60 -3.44 -7.28
N ALA A 296 -13.59 -2.69 -6.82
CA ALA A 296 -13.47 -1.68 -5.78
C ALA A 296 -14.64 -1.78 -4.79
N SER A 297 -14.36 -1.57 -3.51
CA SER A 297 -15.41 -1.39 -2.49
C SER A 297 -15.17 -0.11 -1.71
N THR A 298 -16.25 0.42 -1.14
CA THR A 298 -16.27 1.69 -0.41
C THR A 298 -16.89 1.52 0.96
N TYR A 299 -16.39 2.26 1.95
CA TYR A 299 -17.10 2.41 3.22
C TYR A 299 -18.30 3.34 3.03
N ALA A 300 -19.50 2.87 3.38
CA ALA A 300 -20.69 3.72 3.42
C ALA A 300 -20.51 4.84 4.47
N ILE A 301 -20.82 6.08 4.10
CA ILE A 301 -20.84 7.19 5.06
C ILE A 301 -22.15 7.08 5.85
N ARG A 302 -22.04 6.65 7.12
CA ARG A 302 -23.17 6.55 8.06
C ARG A 302 -23.17 7.78 8.95
N THR A 303 -24.31 8.46 9.06
CA THR A 303 -24.49 9.55 10.02
C THR A 303 -24.41 9.00 11.45
N PRO A 304 -23.67 9.63 12.39
CA PRO A 304 -23.55 9.13 13.76
C PRO A 304 -24.86 9.10 14.56
N SER A 305 -25.89 9.81 14.08
CA SER A 305 -27.16 10.06 14.75
C SER A 305 -28.23 8.97 14.57
N GLY A 306 -27.91 7.86 13.90
CA GLY A 306 -28.80 6.70 13.77
C GLY A 306 -28.03 5.38 13.83
N ASP A 307 -28.58 4.40 14.56
CA ASP A 307 -28.25 2.98 14.48
C ASP A 307 -26.82 2.51 14.82
N TRP A 308 -26.01 3.32 15.50
CA TRP A 308 -24.91 2.75 16.30
C TRP A 308 -25.52 2.12 17.57
N PRO A 309 -25.36 0.80 17.81
CA PRO A 309 -25.83 0.21 19.05
C PRO A 309 -25.11 0.85 20.23
N GLU A 310 -25.85 1.42 21.19
CA GLU A 310 -25.32 2.11 22.39
C GLU A 310 -24.42 1.25 23.30
N HIS A 311 -24.17 0.00 22.90
CA HIS A 311 -23.47 -1.03 23.68
C HIS A 311 -22.24 -1.63 22.96
N SER A 312 -21.87 -1.14 21.77
CA SER A 312 -20.63 -1.58 21.09
C SER A 312 -19.40 -0.92 21.70
N SER A 313 -19.03 -1.28 22.93
CA SER A 313 -17.82 -0.82 23.61
C SER A 313 -16.51 -1.22 22.90
N ALA A 314 -16.56 -2.19 21.97
CA ALA A 314 -15.42 -2.69 21.22
C ALA A 314 -15.78 -3.00 19.74
N PRO A 315 -16.02 -2.00 18.87
CA PRO A 315 -16.49 -2.21 17.49
C PRO A 315 -15.52 -2.98 16.59
N ALA A 316 -14.24 -3.09 16.97
CA ALA A 316 -13.28 -3.95 16.27
C ALA A 316 -13.55 -5.46 16.48
N PHE A 317 -14.21 -5.82 17.59
CA PHE A 317 -14.48 -7.18 18.05
C PHE A 317 -15.98 -7.57 18.01
N THR A 318 -16.86 -6.61 17.73
CA THR A 318 -18.31 -6.82 17.59
C THR A 318 -18.68 -6.93 16.11
N ALA A 319 -19.50 -7.93 15.75
CA ALA A 319 -20.04 -8.05 14.40
C ALA A 319 -20.90 -6.82 14.09
N GLN A 320 -20.73 -6.23 12.91
CA GLN A 320 -21.65 -5.21 12.44
C GLN A 320 -23.04 -5.83 12.19
N PRO A 321 -24.13 -5.04 12.32
CA PRO A 321 -25.42 -5.42 11.76
C PRO A 321 -25.33 -5.72 10.25
N PRO A 322 -26.33 -6.40 9.65
CA PRO A 322 -26.38 -6.72 8.22
C PRO A 322 -26.63 -5.46 7.38
N TRP A 323 -25.72 -4.50 7.43
CA TRP A 323 -25.84 -3.25 6.69
C TRP A 323 -25.57 -3.48 5.20
N LYS A 324 -26.30 -2.74 4.36
CA LYS A 324 -26.10 -2.73 2.91
C LYS A 324 -24.70 -2.21 2.55
N SER A 325 -24.08 -2.89 1.59
CA SER A 325 -22.80 -2.53 0.98
C SER A 325 -22.71 -3.10 -0.44
N CYS A 326 -21.71 -2.67 -1.21
CA CYS A 326 -21.50 -3.16 -2.57
C CYS A 326 -20.01 -3.28 -2.95
N ILE A 327 -19.73 -4.15 -3.93
CA ILE A 327 -18.47 -4.20 -4.68
C ILE A 327 -18.77 -3.80 -6.11
N GLN A 328 -18.15 -2.73 -6.59
CA GLN A 328 -18.29 -2.21 -7.95
C GLN A 328 -17.15 -2.74 -8.81
N ILE A 329 -17.44 -3.16 -10.04
CA ILE A 329 -16.46 -3.69 -10.98
C ILE A 329 -16.41 -2.78 -12.20
N TYR A 330 -15.22 -2.26 -12.49
CA TYR A 330 -14.94 -1.40 -13.63
C TYR A 330 -14.13 -2.16 -14.68
N ARG A 331 -14.50 -2.03 -15.96
CA ARG A 331 -13.73 -2.53 -17.11
C ARG A 331 -12.90 -1.40 -17.70
N ALA A 332 -11.59 -1.55 -17.70
CA ALA A 332 -10.66 -0.77 -18.52
C ALA A 332 -10.25 -1.58 -19.76
N LYS A 333 -9.97 -0.91 -20.89
CA LYS A 333 -9.52 -1.56 -22.13
C LYS A 333 -8.05 -1.29 -22.40
N ALA A 334 -7.35 -2.32 -22.86
CA ALA A 334 -6.01 -2.20 -23.42
C ALA A 334 -6.10 -1.82 -24.91
N GLY A 335 -5.30 -0.84 -25.32
CA GLY A 335 -5.05 -0.51 -26.72
C GLY A 335 -4.14 -1.53 -27.40
N GLU A 336 -3.58 -1.18 -28.56
CA GLU A 336 -2.79 -2.12 -29.36
C GLU A 336 -1.38 -2.40 -28.81
N ASP A 337 -0.81 -1.48 -28.02
CA ASP A 337 0.51 -1.59 -27.36
C ASP A 337 0.43 -2.18 -25.93
N ASP A 338 -0.69 -2.81 -25.55
CA ASP A 338 -1.02 -3.22 -24.17
C ASP A 338 -0.99 -2.05 -23.16
N VAL A 339 -1.18 -0.83 -23.66
CA VAL A 339 -1.31 0.40 -22.86
C VAL A 339 -2.79 0.66 -22.57
N ILE A 340 -3.12 1.32 -21.46
CA ILE A 340 -4.51 1.76 -21.21
C ILE A 340 -5.00 2.62 -22.38
N ASP A 341 -6.11 2.22 -23.01
CA ASP A 341 -6.74 3.02 -24.05
C ASP A 341 -7.33 4.30 -23.45
N ALA A 342 -6.64 5.42 -23.67
CA ALA A 342 -7.05 6.74 -23.19
C ALA A 342 -8.32 7.29 -23.87
N THR A 343 -8.82 6.65 -24.93
CA THR A 343 -10.04 7.04 -25.66
C THR A 343 -11.31 6.37 -25.13
N THR A 344 -11.22 5.12 -24.65
CA THR A 344 -12.35 4.41 -24.03
C THR A 344 -12.33 4.59 -22.50
N PRO A 345 -13.23 5.39 -21.90
CA PRO A 345 -13.29 5.52 -20.45
C PRO A 345 -13.62 4.19 -19.75
N PRO A 346 -13.12 3.96 -18.52
CA PRO A 346 -13.49 2.78 -17.74
C PRO A 346 -14.99 2.78 -17.42
N LEU A 347 -15.65 1.68 -17.76
CA LEU A 347 -17.10 1.52 -17.60
C LEU A 347 -17.41 0.62 -16.40
N GLN A 348 -18.36 1.01 -15.56
CA GLN A 348 -18.90 0.17 -14.50
C GLN A 348 -19.75 -0.93 -15.14
N ILE A 349 -19.24 -2.16 -15.15
CA ILE A 349 -19.87 -3.31 -15.84
C ILE A 349 -20.77 -4.14 -14.92
N SER A 350 -20.44 -4.14 -13.62
CA SER A 350 -21.17 -4.95 -12.64
C SER A 350 -21.09 -4.32 -11.26
N THR A 351 -22.13 -4.50 -10.46
CA THR A 351 -22.16 -4.12 -9.04
C THR A 351 -22.80 -5.24 -8.24
N ILE A 352 -22.02 -5.79 -7.32
CA ILE A 352 -22.43 -6.88 -6.43
C ILE A 352 -22.95 -6.24 -5.14
N CYS A 353 -24.26 -6.34 -4.91
CA CYS A 353 -24.98 -5.78 -3.76
C CYS A 353 -25.17 -6.84 -2.66
N MET A 354 -24.90 -6.49 -1.40
CA MET A 354 -24.91 -7.43 -0.28
C MET A 354 -25.29 -6.76 1.06
N GLU A 355 -25.79 -7.56 2.02
CA GLU A 355 -26.24 -7.11 3.34
C GLU A 355 -25.36 -7.68 4.47
N TRP A 356 -24.03 -7.53 4.31
CA TRP A 356 -23.03 -8.19 5.18
C TRP A 356 -22.26 -7.23 6.10
N GLY A 357 -22.66 -5.96 6.13
CA GLY A 357 -21.86 -4.90 6.73
C GLY A 357 -20.79 -4.36 5.77
N ASP A 358 -19.89 -3.54 6.30
CA ASP A 358 -18.82 -2.91 5.53
C ASP A 358 -17.78 -3.94 5.07
N ILE A 359 -17.30 -3.83 3.84
CA ILE A 359 -16.30 -4.79 3.30
C ILE A 359 -14.92 -4.47 3.85
N ARG A 360 -14.42 -5.36 4.73
CA ARG A 360 -13.11 -5.22 5.40
C ARG A 360 -11.95 -5.61 4.47
N VAL A 361 -12.10 -6.74 3.77
CA VAL A 361 -11.15 -7.19 2.74
C VAL A 361 -11.86 -8.10 1.74
N PHE A 362 -11.52 -7.95 0.45
CA PHE A 362 -11.77 -8.96 -0.57
C PHE A 362 -10.48 -9.26 -1.34
N LYS A 363 -10.35 -10.49 -1.86
CA LYS A 363 -9.30 -10.87 -2.83
C LYS A 363 -9.82 -11.85 -3.86
N TRP A 364 -9.45 -11.61 -5.11
CA TRP A 364 -9.61 -12.60 -6.18
C TRP A 364 -8.69 -13.80 -5.93
N CYS A 365 -9.13 -14.99 -6.36
CA CYS A 365 -8.30 -16.18 -6.36
C CYS A 365 -7.11 -16.01 -7.33
N PRO A 366 -5.85 -15.99 -6.86
CA PRO A 366 -4.68 -15.74 -7.70
C PRO A 366 -4.16 -17.00 -8.41
N ALA A 367 -4.89 -18.12 -8.32
CA ALA A 367 -4.49 -19.37 -8.94
C ALA A 367 -4.65 -19.29 -10.47
N PRO A 368 -3.61 -19.62 -11.27
CA PRO A 368 -3.71 -19.75 -12.72
C PRO A 368 -4.92 -20.59 -13.10
N CYS A 369 -5.71 -20.12 -14.06
CA CYS A 369 -6.97 -20.74 -14.48
C CYS A 369 -7.10 -20.64 -16.00
N GLU A 370 -7.70 -21.65 -16.64
CA GLU A 370 -8.14 -21.53 -18.04
C GLU A 370 -9.33 -20.56 -18.14
N ASP A 371 -9.76 -20.18 -19.35
CA ASP A 371 -10.86 -19.23 -19.47
C ASP A 371 -12.21 -19.90 -19.17
N THR A 372 -12.79 -19.53 -18.03
CA THR A 372 -13.91 -20.25 -17.38
C THR A 372 -15.28 -19.65 -17.67
N GLY A 373 -15.37 -18.61 -18.49
CA GLY A 373 -16.62 -17.85 -18.68
C GLY A 373 -17.08 -17.10 -17.42
N MET A 374 -16.20 -16.95 -16.42
CA MET A 374 -16.41 -16.15 -15.21
C MET A 374 -15.26 -15.13 -15.04
N LEU A 375 -15.49 -14.06 -14.26
CA LEU A 375 -14.42 -13.15 -13.85
C LEU A 375 -13.47 -13.83 -12.84
N GLY A 376 -14.01 -14.72 -12.00
CA GLY A 376 -13.24 -15.55 -11.07
C GLY A 376 -13.98 -15.83 -9.77
N LEU A 377 -13.26 -16.45 -8.82
CA LEU A 377 -13.71 -16.61 -7.44
C LEU A 377 -13.21 -15.44 -6.59
N LEU A 378 -14.12 -14.79 -5.88
CA LEU A 378 -13.87 -13.66 -5.00
C LEU A 378 -14.12 -14.08 -3.54
N ALA A 379 -13.08 -14.08 -2.72
CA ALA A 379 -13.19 -14.28 -1.27
C ALA A 379 -13.39 -12.93 -0.58
N ILE A 380 -14.33 -12.87 0.38
CA ILE A 380 -14.76 -11.64 1.06
C ILE A 380 -14.81 -11.91 2.56
N VAL A 381 -14.24 -10.99 3.35
CA VAL A 381 -14.49 -10.85 4.79
C VAL A 381 -15.15 -9.50 5.04
N SER A 382 -16.31 -9.55 5.67
CA SER A 382 -17.26 -8.45 5.81
C SER A 382 -17.41 -7.96 7.26
N GLY A 383 -18.20 -6.92 7.47
CA GLY A 383 -18.38 -6.24 8.75
C GLY A 383 -18.96 -7.13 9.84
N ASP A 384 -19.82 -8.08 9.45
CA ASP A 384 -20.37 -9.15 10.28
C ASP A 384 -19.33 -10.20 10.76
N GLY A 385 -18.09 -10.14 10.26
CA GLY A 385 -17.00 -11.04 10.64
C GLY A 385 -17.05 -12.42 9.99
N ALA A 386 -17.92 -12.62 9.00
CA ALA A 386 -18.00 -13.87 8.24
C ALA A 386 -16.99 -13.90 7.08
N LEU A 387 -16.63 -15.13 6.65
CA LEU A 387 -15.90 -15.40 5.42
C LEU A 387 -16.88 -15.95 4.40
N ARG A 388 -16.91 -15.36 3.19
CA ARG A 388 -17.73 -15.81 2.06
C ARG A 388 -16.92 -15.94 0.79
N VAL A 389 -17.34 -16.85 -0.10
CA VAL A 389 -16.78 -16.99 -1.45
C VAL A 389 -17.89 -16.91 -2.47
N VAL A 390 -17.72 -16.01 -3.44
CA VAL A 390 -18.67 -15.75 -4.54
C VAL A 390 -17.97 -16.01 -5.87
N ARG A 391 -18.61 -16.78 -6.74
CA ARG A 391 -18.26 -16.86 -8.18
C ARG A 391 -18.87 -15.67 -8.89
N VAL A 392 -18.04 -14.79 -9.42
CA VAL A 392 -18.51 -13.60 -10.15
C VAL A 392 -18.62 -13.93 -11.64
N PRO A 393 -19.82 -13.85 -12.26
CA PRO A 393 -19.99 -14.16 -13.67
C PRO A 393 -19.25 -13.18 -14.57
N LEU A 394 -18.92 -13.59 -15.79
CA LEU A 394 -18.47 -12.67 -16.84
C LEU A 394 -19.70 -11.92 -17.37
N PRO A 395 -19.69 -10.57 -17.46
CA PRO A 395 -20.81 -9.82 -18.03
C PRO A 395 -21.09 -10.26 -19.46
N THR A 396 -22.36 -10.58 -19.74
CA THR A 396 -22.79 -11.03 -21.06
C THR A 396 -23.06 -9.83 -21.98
N ASP A 397 -23.72 -8.79 -21.46
CA ASP A 397 -23.78 -7.50 -22.13
C ASP A 397 -22.46 -6.76 -21.94
N ARG A 398 -22.05 -6.01 -22.96
CA ARG A 398 -20.80 -5.28 -22.97
C ARG A 398 -20.96 -3.84 -22.54
N ASP A 399 -22.13 -3.22 -22.66
CA ASP A 399 -22.27 -1.77 -22.48
C ASP A 399 -23.26 -1.37 -21.38
N GLU A 400 -24.13 -2.27 -20.92
CA GLU A 400 -25.00 -2.03 -19.75
C GLU A 400 -24.38 -2.50 -18.40
N THR A 401 -24.63 -1.73 -17.34
CA THR A 401 -24.23 -2.09 -15.97
C THR A 401 -25.15 -3.16 -15.38
N SER A 402 -24.60 -4.33 -15.07
CA SER A 402 -25.33 -5.38 -14.34
C SER A 402 -25.38 -5.12 -12.83
N TYR A 403 -26.57 -5.11 -12.23
CA TYR A 403 -26.73 -5.04 -10.77
C TYR A 403 -27.16 -6.40 -10.22
N LEU A 404 -26.36 -6.97 -9.32
CA LEU A 404 -26.49 -8.35 -8.84
C LEU A 404 -26.58 -8.36 -7.31
N ARG A 405 -27.74 -8.72 -6.74
CA ARG A 405 -27.89 -8.95 -5.30
C ARG A 405 -27.48 -10.38 -4.95
N VAL A 406 -26.68 -10.54 -3.89
CA VAL A 406 -26.26 -11.85 -3.39
C VAL A 406 -27.24 -12.36 -2.34
N ASP A 407 -28.14 -13.25 -2.74
CA ASP A 407 -29.15 -13.84 -1.85
C ASP A 407 -28.61 -15.08 -1.13
N ALA A 408 -27.79 -15.88 -1.81
CA ALA A 408 -27.19 -17.08 -1.26
C ALA A 408 -25.75 -17.25 -1.77
N VAL A 409 -24.85 -17.62 -0.87
CA VAL A 409 -23.45 -17.94 -1.17
C VAL A 409 -23.18 -19.43 -0.98
N VAL A 410 -22.21 -19.92 -1.74
CA VAL A 410 -21.87 -21.35 -1.84
C VAL A 410 -21.08 -21.84 -0.64
N PHE A 411 -20.23 -20.96 -0.13
CA PHE A 411 -19.44 -21.15 1.08
C PHE A 411 -19.59 -19.90 1.95
N GLU A 412 -20.11 -20.11 3.15
CA GLU A 412 -20.13 -19.14 4.24
C GLU A 412 -19.57 -19.82 5.49
N SER A 413 -18.72 -19.10 6.22
CA SER A 413 -18.23 -19.52 7.51
C SER A 413 -18.26 -18.35 8.50
N ARG A 414 -18.80 -18.61 9.69
CA ARG A 414 -18.79 -17.69 10.84
C ARG A 414 -18.11 -18.41 12.01
N PRO A 415 -17.03 -17.85 12.58
CA PRO A 415 -16.38 -18.47 13.72
C PRO A 415 -17.20 -18.20 14.99
N PRO A 416 -17.33 -19.19 15.92
CA PRO A 416 -18.01 -18.95 17.18
C PRO A 416 -17.21 -17.98 18.06
N ASP A 417 -17.91 -17.07 18.74
CA ASP A 417 -17.38 -16.15 19.76
C ASP A 417 -16.19 -15.28 19.32
N THR A 418 -15.99 -15.10 18.01
CA THR A 418 -14.97 -14.22 17.43
C THR A 418 -15.38 -13.78 16.01
N LEU A 419 -14.52 -13.05 15.32
CA LEU A 419 -14.75 -12.55 13.96
C LEU A 419 -13.52 -12.85 13.08
N TYR A 420 -13.73 -13.08 11.79
CA TYR A 420 -12.65 -13.01 10.82
C TYR A 420 -12.26 -11.55 10.53
N THR A 421 -10.97 -11.29 10.39
CA THR A 421 -10.39 -9.94 10.33
C THR A 421 -9.65 -9.67 9.03
N CYS A 422 -9.02 -10.70 8.47
CA CYS A 422 -8.21 -10.65 7.26
C CYS A 422 -8.22 -12.00 6.54
N LEU A 423 -7.93 -12.03 5.23
CA LEU A 423 -7.96 -13.23 4.39
C LEU A 423 -6.76 -13.30 3.44
N SER A 424 -6.36 -14.52 3.07
CA SER A 424 -5.38 -14.75 2.00
C SER A 424 -5.59 -16.13 1.35
N TRP A 425 -5.52 -16.20 0.03
CA TRP A 425 -5.60 -17.46 -0.71
C TRP A 425 -4.27 -18.24 -0.59
N LEU A 426 -4.35 -19.53 -0.27
CA LEU A 426 -3.20 -20.45 -0.26
C LEU A 426 -3.08 -21.23 -1.58
N SER A 427 -4.19 -21.44 -2.28
CA SER A 427 -4.30 -22.13 -3.57
C SER A 427 -5.66 -21.80 -4.19
N SER A 428 -6.04 -22.47 -5.29
CA SER A 428 -7.38 -22.41 -5.89
C SER A 428 -8.50 -22.86 -4.94
N SER A 429 -8.28 -23.85 -4.08
CA SER A 429 -9.30 -24.40 -3.17
C SER A 429 -9.13 -23.96 -1.70
N ARG A 430 -7.96 -23.46 -1.30
CA ARG A 430 -7.65 -23.19 0.12
C ARG A 430 -7.52 -21.71 0.45
N ILE A 431 -8.18 -21.31 1.53
CA ILE A 431 -8.20 -19.94 2.05
C ILE A 431 -7.74 -19.96 3.51
N ALA A 432 -6.80 -19.09 3.86
CA ALA A 432 -6.50 -18.77 5.26
C ALA A 432 -7.26 -17.49 5.67
N VAL A 433 -7.71 -17.44 6.93
CA VAL A 433 -8.30 -16.24 7.56
C VAL A 433 -7.78 -16.04 8.98
N GLY A 434 -7.47 -14.79 9.31
CA GLY A 434 -7.11 -14.36 10.66
C GLY A 434 -8.36 -14.05 11.49
N CYS A 435 -8.29 -14.27 12.80
CA CYS A 435 -9.38 -14.06 13.75
C CYS A 435 -9.05 -12.96 14.76
N ALA A 436 -10.09 -12.29 15.28
CA ALA A 436 -9.95 -11.23 16.28
C ALA A 436 -9.34 -11.70 17.61
N ASN A 437 -9.43 -13.00 17.91
CA ASN A 437 -8.86 -13.65 19.09
C ASN A 437 -7.40 -14.14 18.93
N GLY A 438 -6.71 -13.84 17.82
CA GLY A 438 -5.33 -14.26 17.57
C GLY A 438 -5.16 -15.61 16.87
N PHE A 439 -6.26 -16.32 16.60
CA PHE A 439 -6.23 -17.58 15.85
C PHE A 439 -6.20 -17.34 14.34
N VAL A 440 -5.72 -18.34 13.60
CA VAL A 440 -5.89 -18.46 12.15
C VAL A 440 -6.67 -19.74 11.86
N ALA A 441 -7.66 -19.63 10.97
CA ALA A 441 -8.37 -20.75 10.38
C ALA A 441 -7.93 -20.96 8.93
N VAL A 442 -7.76 -22.22 8.51
CA VAL A 442 -7.55 -22.59 7.10
C VAL A 442 -8.71 -23.45 6.63
N TRP A 443 -9.38 -23.01 5.58
CA TRP A 443 -10.50 -23.69 4.95
C TRP A 443 -10.08 -24.33 3.63
N ASP A 444 -10.62 -25.50 3.31
CA ASP A 444 -10.48 -26.15 2.00
C ASP A 444 -11.88 -26.29 1.39
N LEU A 445 -12.11 -25.57 0.29
CA LEU A 445 -13.40 -25.48 -0.37
C LEU A 445 -13.82 -26.84 -0.93
N HIS A 446 -12.88 -27.64 -1.45
CA HIS A 446 -13.23 -28.91 -2.11
C HIS A 446 -14.04 -29.87 -1.20
N PRO A 447 -13.52 -30.34 -0.04
CA PRO A 447 -14.30 -31.21 0.85
C PRO A 447 -15.51 -30.50 1.46
N THR A 448 -15.44 -29.17 1.63
CA THR A 448 -16.56 -28.40 2.21
C THR A 448 -17.76 -28.36 1.29
N LEU A 449 -17.53 -28.15 -0.01
CA LEU A 449 -18.59 -28.05 -1.02
C LEU A 449 -19.17 -29.43 -1.36
N SER A 450 -18.34 -30.48 -1.40
CA SER A 450 -18.82 -31.86 -1.58
C SER A 450 -19.69 -32.37 -0.43
N SER A 451 -19.63 -31.75 0.75
CA SER A 451 -20.53 -32.06 1.87
C SER A 451 -21.95 -31.54 1.62
N ALA A 452 -22.95 -32.33 2.02
CA ALA A 452 -24.35 -31.91 2.05
C ALA A 452 -24.66 -30.92 3.20
N GLU A 453 -23.86 -30.94 4.27
CA GLU A 453 -24.02 -30.08 5.45
C GLU A 453 -22.83 -29.12 5.61
N VAL A 454 -22.74 -28.13 4.71
CA VAL A 454 -21.68 -27.09 4.72
C VAL A 454 -21.50 -26.46 6.10
N ALA A 455 -22.61 -26.18 6.80
CA ALA A 455 -22.63 -25.54 8.12
C ALA A 455 -21.98 -26.36 9.26
N ARG A 456 -21.69 -27.66 9.06
CA ARG A 456 -21.00 -28.50 10.06
C ARG A 456 -19.53 -28.75 9.75
N VAL A 457 -19.03 -28.30 8.59
CA VAL A 457 -17.64 -28.50 8.21
C VAL A 457 -16.74 -27.62 9.08
N ARG A 458 -15.67 -28.21 9.61
CA ARG A 458 -14.66 -27.51 10.41
C ARG A 458 -13.49 -27.06 9.52
N PRO A 459 -12.77 -25.98 9.89
CA PRO A 459 -11.54 -25.62 9.18
C PRO A 459 -10.53 -26.76 9.30
N ALA A 460 -9.75 -26.98 8.23
CA ALA A 460 -8.69 -27.99 8.18
C ALA A 460 -7.57 -27.70 9.21
N ILE A 461 -7.34 -26.43 9.53
CA ILE A 461 -6.44 -25.97 10.60
C ILE A 461 -7.16 -24.86 11.37
N TYR A 462 -7.10 -24.92 12.71
CA TYR A 462 -7.43 -23.79 13.58
C TYR A 462 -6.37 -23.69 14.68
N ALA A 463 -5.53 -22.65 14.64
CA ALA A 463 -4.34 -22.56 15.48
C ALA A 463 -4.13 -21.14 16.04
N PRO A 464 -3.70 -20.99 17.32
CA PRO A 464 -3.37 -19.69 17.91
C PRO A 464 -1.98 -19.23 17.45
N ILE A 465 -1.92 -18.36 16.44
CA ILE A 465 -0.63 -17.85 15.91
C ILE A 465 -0.20 -16.56 16.63
N SER A 466 -1.15 -15.81 17.18
CA SER A 466 -0.90 -14.64 18.04
C SER A 466 -1.72 -14.67 19.33
N THR A 467 -1.31 -13.87 20.30
CA THR A 467 -2.03 -13.65 21.58
C THR A 467 -3.09 -12.55 21.49
N SER A 468 -3.20 -11.86 20.35
CA SER A 468 -4.17 -10.76 20.14
C SER A 468 -4.57 -10.62 18.67
N TYR A 469 -5.47 -9.68 18.40
CA TYR A 469 -6.07 -9.39 17.09
C TYR A 469 -5.10 -9.53 15.91
N VAL A 470 -5.39 -10.47 15.01
CA VAL A 470 -4.64 -10.64 13.75
C VAL A 470 -5.04 -9.50 12.81
N LEU A 471 -4.08 -8.66 12.44
CA LEU A 471 -4.30 -7.46 11.64
C LEU A 471 -4.34 -7.77 10.14
N SER A 472 -3.41 -8.60 9.68
CA SER A 472 -3.31 -9.03 8.29
C SER A 472 -2.55 -10.35 8.20
N ILE A 473 -2.88 -11.14 7.18
CA ILE A 473 -2.19 -12.38 6.84
C ILE A 473 -1.87 -12.38 5.34
N GLN A 474 -0.76 -13.01 4.99
CA GLN A 474 -0.36 -13.16 3.60
C GLN A 474 0.29 -14.52 3.39
N SER A 475 -0.20 -15.27 2.40
CA SER A 475 0.43 -16.52 1.98
C SER A 475 1.71 -16.23 1.20
N CYS A 476 2.69 -17.14 1.29
CA CYS A 476 3.85 -17.14 0.39
C CYS A 476 3.54 -17.75 -0.98
N TYR A 477 2.29 -17.67 -1.45
CA TYR A 477 1.87 -18.06 -2.80
C TYR A 477 2.50 -17.12 -3.84
N PRO A 478 2.95 -17.60 -5.02
CA PRO A 478 2.84 -18.97 -5.53
C PRO A 478 4.01 -19.91 -5.17
N SER A 479 5.18 -19.40 -4.78
CA SER A 479 6.38 -20.24 -4.62
C SER A 479 6.34 -21.19 -3.42
N ARG A 480 5.74 -20.77 -2.30
CA ARG A 480 5.70 -21.51 -1.03
C ARG A 480 4.31 -21.43 -0.36
N PRO A 481 3.24 -21.94 -1.01
CA PRO A 481 1.85 -21.81 -0.53
C PRO A 481 1.56 -22.41 0.87
N TYR A 482 2.48 -23.23 1.38
CA TYR A 482 2.42 -23.85 2.69
C TYR A 482 2.90 -22.94 3.84
N LEU A 483 3.53 -21.80 3.53
CA LEU A 483 3.93 -20.80 4.51
C LEU A 483 2.90 -19.68 4.57
N LEU A 484 2.52 -19.31 5.79
CA LEU A 484 1.65 -18.19 6.08
C LEU A 484 2.41 -17.17 6.93
N ILE A 485 2.31 -15.90 6.55
CA ILE A 485 2.84 -14.79 7.32
C ILE A 485 1.68 -14.05 7.97
N ALA A 486 1.81 -13.64 9.24
CA ALA A 486 0.79 -12.89 9.96
C ALA A 486 1.38 -11.73 10.76
N THR A 487 0.71 -10.58 10.73
CA THR A 487 0.93 -9.42 11.62
C THR A 487 -0.25 -9.29 12.60
N SER A 488 0.02 -8.82 13.82
CA SER A 488 -0.97 -8.75 14.90
C SER A 488 -0.72 -7.57 15.83
N MET A 489 -1.74 -7.20 16.61
CA MET A 489 -1.64 -6.13 17.62
C MET A 489 -0.61 -6.39 18.73
N ALA A 490 -0.07 -7.60 18.85
CA ALA A 490 1.05 -7.90 19.73
C ALA A 490 2.37 -7.23 19.28
N GLY A 491 2.45 -6.79 18.01
CA GLY A 491 3.62 -6.15 17.41
C GLY A 491 4.63 -7.11 16.77
N TYR A 492 4.38 -8.42 16.80
CA TYR A 492 5.20 -9.43 16.13
C TYR A 492 4.70 -9.72 14.72
N LEU A 493 5.63 -9.84 13.76
CA LEU A 493 5.40 -10.52 12.49
C LEU A 493 5.83 -11.97 12.65
N THR A 494 4.94 -12.89 12.31
CA THR A 494 5.15 -14.34 12.42
C THR A 494 5.17 -14.95 11.03
N VAL A 495 6.03 -15.95 10.82
CA VAL A 495 5.94 -16.86 9.67
C VAL A 495 5.73 -18.26 10.20
N THR A 496 4.71 -18.95 9.69
CA THR A 496 4.23 -20.25 10.17
C THR A 496 4.14 -21.25 9.02
N ASP A 497 4.71 -22.44 9.20
CA ASP A 497 4.57 -23.56 8.27
C ASP A 497 3.32 -24.39 8.59
N LEU A 498 2.34 -24.33 7.68
CA LEU A 498 1.03 -24.99 7.81
C LEU A 498 1.09 -26.52 7.62
N ARG A 499 2.25 -27.09 7.25
CA ARG A 499 2.42 -28.55 7.12
C ARG A 499 2.66 -29.24 8.46
N HIS A 500 3.04 -28.49 9.49
CA HIS A 500 3.24 -29.04 10.82
C HIS A 500 1.88 -29.31 11.49
N PRO A 501 1.68 -30.48 12.15
CA PRO A 501 0.43 -30.78 12.87
C PRO A 501 0.07 -29.79 13.98
N GLN A 502 1.06 -29.03 14.48
CA GLN A 502 0.89 -27.94 15.43
C GLN A 502 1.53 -26.66 14.87
N PRO A 503 0.81 -25.88 14.01
CA PRO A 503 1.36 -24.69 13.38
C PRO A 503 1.81 -23.62 14.39
N ALA A 504 1.12 -23.51 15.54
CA ALA A 504 1.46 -22.60 16.63
C ALA A 504 2.73 -23.00 17.43
N SER A 505 3.36 -24.14 17.14
CA SER A 505 4.55 -24.58 17.88
C SER A 505 5.79 -23.75 17.52
N PRO A 506 6.77 -23.58 18.44
CA PRO A 506 8.05 -22.91 18.15
C PRO A 506 8.90 -23.59 17.06
N ALA A 507 8.57 -24.83 16.69
CA ALA A 507 9.21 -25.54 15.57
C ALA A 507 8.59 -25.19 14.21
N ALA A 508 7.34 -24.71 14.19
CA ALA A 508 6.59 -24.38 12.98
C ALA A 508 6.44 -22.86 12.76
N THR A 509 6.48 -22.06 13.83
CA THR A 509 6.36 -20.59 13.78
C THR A 509 7.66 -19.91 14.21
N ALA A 510 8.13 -18.93 13.41
CA ALA A 510 9.20 -18.01 13.77
C ALA A 510 8.68 -16.58 13.87
N SER A 511 9.12 -15.84 14.89
CA SER A 511 8.71 -14.45 15.15
C SER A 511 9.83 -13.46 14.87
N SER A 512 9.47 -12.28 14.35
CA SER A 512 10.36 -11.15 14.14
C SER A 512 10.75 -10.46 15.46
N GLN A 513 11.58 -9.42 15.38
CA GLN A 513 11.61 -8.40 16.41
C GLN A 513 10.23 -7.73 16.54
N ARG A 514 9.85 -7.32 17.75
CA ARG A 514 8.56 -6.67 18.04
C ARG A 514 8.59 -5.20 17.58
N SER A 515 7.65 -4.77 16.75
CA SER A 515 7.39 -3.34 16.53
C SER A 515 6.52 -2.76 17.65
N ARG A 516 6.66 -1.45 17.89
CA ARG A 516 5.91 -0.73 18.93
C ARG A 516 4.44 -0.53 18.55
N LEU A 517 4.15 -0.39 17.25
CA LEU A 517 2.80 -0.23 16.71
C LEU A 517 2.46 -1.42 15.81
N GLY A 518 1.30 -2.03 16.03
CA GLY A 518 0.75 -3.04 15.14
C GLY A 518 0.29 -2.40 13.83
N GLN A 519 0.99 -2.66 12.73
CA GLN A 519 0.59 -2.22 11.39
C GLN A 519 -0.04 -3.36 10.59
N PRO A 520 -1.15 -3.13 9.86
CA PRO A 520 -1.77 -4.14 9.01
C PRO A 520 -1.08 -4.32 7.65
N LEU A 521 -0.09 -3.48 7.33
CA LEU A 521 0.62 -3.52 6.05
C LEU A 521 1.59 -4.69 6.01
N LEU A 522 1.20 -5.74 5.26
CA LEU A 522 1.97 -6.95 5.10
C LEU A 522 1.84 -7.45 3.65
N LEU A 523 2.97 -7.73 3.01
CA LEU A 523 3.03 -8.37 1.69
C LEU A 523 4.07 -9.48 1.65
N TRP A 524 3.89 -10.42 0.71
CA TRP A 524 4.91 -11.37 0.30
C TRP A 524 5.53 -10.91 -1.02
N HIS A 525 6.86 -10.79 -1.06
CA HIS A 525 7.58 -10.39 -2.26
C HIS A 525 8.32 -11.59 -2.86
N ASP A 526 7.66 -12.30 -3.76
CA ASP A 526 8.08 -13.62 -4.24
C ASP A 526 9.48 -13.63 -4.89
N TYR A 527 9.84 -12.58 -5.64
CA TYR A 527 11.18 -12.41 -6.24
C TYR A 527 12.32 -12.30 -5.21
N MET A 528 12.03 -11.85 -3.98
CA MET A 528 13.00 -11.72 -2.89
C MET A 528 12.90 -12.81 -1.84
N GLN A 529 11.86 -13.67 -1.90
CA GLN A 529 11.54 -14.64 -0.85
C GLN A 529 11.52 -13.99 0.54
N SER A 530 10.87 -12.83 0.63
CA SER A 530 10.82 -12.01 1.84
C SER A 530 9.45 -11.40 2.05
N ALA A 531 9.05 -11.24 3.31
CA ALA A 531 7.91 -10.40 3.64
C ALA A 531 8.30 -8.91 3.62
N LEU A 532 7.38 -8.05 3.23
CA LEU A 532 7.50 -6.59 3.33
C LEU A 532 6.46 -6.07 4.32
N SER A 533 6.90 -5.18 5.21
CA SER A 533 6.06 -4.43 6.15
C SER A 533 6.50 -2.99 6.17
N VAL A 534 5.60 -2.10 6.56
CA VAL A 534 5.95 -0.74 6.96
C VAL A 534 6.14 -0.71 8.49
N ASP A 535 6.80 0.32 8.98
CA ASP A 535 7.14 0.54 10.39
C ASP A 535 6.68 1.93 10.86
N ASP A 536 6.68 2.18 12.17
CA ASP A 536 6.31 3.47 12.75
C ASP A 536 7.26 4.61 12.32
N LEU A 537 8.54 4.30 12.07
CA LEU A 537 9.55 5.20 11.50
C LEU A 537 9.41 5.48 9.99
N TYR A 538 8.25 5.19 9.38
CA TYR A 538 7.94 5.36 7.95
C TYR A 538 8.89 4.61 6.99
N THR A 539 9.54 3.54 7.44
CA THR A 539 10.46 2.75 6.61
C THR A 539 9.83 1.44 6.15
N VAL A 540 10.17 1.02 4.93
CA VAL A 540 9.82 -0.30 4.41
C VAL A 540 10.89 -1.29 4.88
N ARG A 541 10.43 -2.31 5.61
CA ARG A 541 11.23 -3.39 6.19
C ARG A 541 11.00 -4.69 5.43
N ALA A 542 12.07 -5.26 4.89
CA ALA A 542 12.09 -6.59 4.30
C ALA A 542 12.62 -7.64 5.28
N TYR A 543 11.87 -8.73 5.46
CA TYR A 543 12.18 -9.87 6.33
C TYR A 543 12.51 -11.09 5.46
N PRO A 544 13.79 -11.48 5.31
CA PRO A 544 14.19 -12.65 4.52
C PRO A 544 13.64 -13.93 5.13
N LEU A 545 13.00 -14.80 4.33
CA LEU A 545 12.36 -16.01 4.85
C LEU A 545 13.29 -16.89 5.71
N ARG A 546 14.53 -17.14 5.24
CA ARG A 546 15.50 -17.99 5.96
C ARG A 546 16.16 -17.34 7.16
N ARG A 547 15.99 -16.03 7.35
CA ARG A 547 16.48 -15.26 8.51
C ARG A 547 15.45 -14.23 8.94
N TRP A 548 14.31 -14.73 9.41
CA TRP A 548 13.15 -13.94 9.81
C TRP A 548 13.42 -12.86 10.88
N PHE A 549 14.47 -13.05 11.69
CA PHE A 549 14.93 -12.08 12.69
C PHE A 549 15.77 -10.94 12.12
N ASN A 550 16.28 -11.06 10.88
CA ASN A 550 17.03 -10.00 10.21
C ASN A 550 16.09 -9.08 9.43
N VAL A 551 16.36 -7.78 9.49
CA VAL A 551 15.59 -6.74 8.80
C VAL A 551 16.48 -6.02 7.81
N VAL A 552 15.98 -5.80 6.59
CA VAL A 552 16.63 -4.98 5.56
C VAL A 552 15.70 -3.82 5.20
N PHE A 553 16.15 -2.59 5.42
CA PHE A 553 15.40 -1.40 5.01
C PHE A 553 15.56 -1.16 3.49
N THR A 554 14.45 -0.89 2.80
CA THR A 554 14.42 -0.74 1.32
C THR A 554 14.04 0.68 0.88
N ALA A 555 12.94 1.24 1.40
CA ALA A 555 12.47 2.61 1.14
C ALA A 555 12.14 3.39 2.42
N ARG A 556 11.93 4.71 2.28
CA ARG A 556 11.45 5.59 3.35
C ARG A 556 10.37 6.54 2.83
N ALA A 557 9.19 6.47 3.45
CA ALA A 557 8.09 7.38 3.19
C ALA A 557 8.18 8.69 4.00
N LYS A 558 7.45 9.71 3.53
CA LYS A 558 7.32 11.02 4.20
C LYS A 558 6.24 11.03 5.32
N GLY A 559 5.47 9.96 5.46
CA GLY A 559 4.41 9.82 6.46
C GLY A 559 4.00 8.36 6.69
N VAL A 560 3.02 8.13 7.57
CA VAL A 560 2.51 6.80 7.94
C VAL A 560 2.05 6.05 6.69
N GLY A 561 2.54 4.83 6.49
CA GLY A 561 2.05 3.95 5.42
C GLY A 561 0.63 3.47 5.69
N THR A 562 -0.23 3.56 4.70
CA THR A 562 -1.66 3.20 4.78
C THR A 562 -2.09 2.16 3.74
N ALA A 563 -1.33 1.99 2.65
CA ALA A 563 -1.55 0.93 1.66
C ALA A 563 -0.21 0.42 1.11
N LEU A 564 -0.14 -0.87 0.77
CA LEU A 564 1.03 -1.54 0.19
C LEU A 564 0.57 -2.45 -0.97
N ALA A 565 1.26 -2.42 -2.11
CA ALA A 565 1.02 -3.38 -3.21
C ALA A 565 2.34 -3.81 -3.87
N ALA A 566 2.49 -5.12 -4.14
CA ALA A 566 3.59 -5.68 -4.91
C ALA A 566 3.06 -6.34 -6.18
N SER A 567 3.78 -6.20 -7.29
CA SER A 567 3.37 -6.79 -8.56
C SER A 567 3.77 -8.28 -8.66
N PRO A 568 2.92 -9.16 -9.23
CA PRO A 568 3.29 -10.53 -9.57
C PRO A 568 3.96 -10.63 -10.96
N CYS A 569 4.21 -9.49 -11.63
CA CYS A 569 4.74 -9.39 -13.00
C CYS A 569 6.09 -8.65 -13.08
N HIS A 570 6.51 -7.96 -12.01
CA HIS A 570 7.82 -7.33 -11.86
C HIS A 570 8.09 -7.07 -10.36
N PRO A 571 9.34 -6.84 -9.92
CA PRO A 571 9.67 -6.68 -8.50
C PRO A 571 9.42 -5.27 -7.94
N SER A 572 8.59 -4.44 -8.59
CA SER A 572 8.29 -3.11 -8.05
C SER A 572 7.16 -3.16 -7.03
N VAL A 573 7.28 -2.29 -6.02
CA VAL A 573 6.35 -2.18 -4.91
C VAL A 573 5.83 -0.74 -4.84
N LEU A 574 4.53 -0.58 -4.61
CA LEU A 574 3.90 0.71 -4.33
C LEU A 574 3.59 0.83 -2.84
N LEU A 575 3.93 1.97 -2.26
CA LEU A 575 3.59 2.37 -0.89
C LEU A 575 2.76 3.65 -0.94
N GLY A 576 1.56 3.60 -0.37
CA GLY A 576 0.67 4.74 -0.18
C GLY A 576 0.71 5.23 1.26
N THR A 577 0.65 6.55 1.46
CA THR A 577 0.71 7.18 2.79
C THR A 577 -0.58 7.86 3.20
N ALA A 578 -0.71 8.11 4.51
CA ALA A 578 -1.71 9.00 5.08
C ALA A 578 -1.59 10.45 4.58
N SER A 579 -0.40 10.86 4.11
CA SER A 579 -0.18 12.18 3.50
C SER A 579 -0.66 12.27 2.05
N GLY A 580 -1.23 11.20 1.48
CA GLY A 580 -1.71 11.17 0.10
C GLY A 580 -0.63 10.91 -0.94
N GLN A 581 0.60 10.61 -0.54
CA GLN A 581 1.70 10.26 -1.44
C GLN A 581 1.65 8.79 -1.83
N VAL A 582 1.86 8.48 -3.11
CA VAL A 582 2.16 7.12 -3.59
C VAL A 582 3.58 7.09 -4.14
N MET A 583 4.42 6.17 -3.65
CA MET A 583 5.79 5.97 -4.15
C MET A 583 6.01 4.55 -4.67
N ALA A 584 6.86 4.44 -5.69
CA ALA A 584 7.35 3.20 -6.27
C ALA A 584 8.83 2.97 -5.93
N GLU A 585 9.17 1.73 -5.56
CA GLU A 585 10.54 1.26 -5.30
C GLU A 585 10.74 -0.13 -5.94
N ASN A 586 11.96 -0.45 -6.39
CA ASN A 586 12.38 -1.83 -6.65
C ASN A 586 13.38 -2.30 -5.56
N PRO A 587 12.90 -3.00 -4.50
CA PRO A 587 13.75 -3.43 -3.39
C PRO A 587 14.82 -4.47 -3.76
N MET A 588 14.76 -5.11 -4.94
CA MET A 588 15.72 -6.15 -5.35
C MET A 588 17.17 -5.68 -5.32
N ALA A 589 17.43 -4.44 -5.74
CA ALA A 589 18.78 -3.88 -5.77
C ALA A 589 19.36 -3.76 -4.35
N LYS A 590 18.58 -3.26 -3.39
CA LYS A 590 18.99 -3.08 -1.99
C LYS A 590 19.11 -4.39 -1.21
N PHE A 591 18.17 -5.30 -1.44
CA PHE A 591 18.14 -6.62 -0.82
C PHE A 591 19.36 -7.44 -1.25
N THR A 592 19.65 -7.48 -2.54
CA THR A 592 20.74 -8.30 -3.09
C THR A 592 22.12 -7.66 -3.06
N ARG A 593 22.26 -6.34 -3.20
CA ARG A 593 23.56 -5.65 -3.23
C ARG A 593 23.82 -4.90 -1.92
N THR A 594 24.96 -5.21 -1.28
CA THR A 594 25.36 -4.61 0.00
C THR A 594 25.55 -3.10 -0.04
N ARG A 595 26.06 -2.57 -1.17
CA ARG A 595 26.28 -1.13 -1.40
C ARG A 595 25.39 -0.57 -2.52
N SER A 596 24.10 -0.92 -2.53
CA SER A 596 23.13 -0.20 -3.36
C SER A 596 22.65 1.06 -2.65
N GLU A 597 22.60 2.14 -3.41
CA GLU A 597 21.69 3.26 -3.15
C GLU A 597 20.25 2.73 -3.20
N ALA A 598 19.39 3.28 -2.33
CA ALA A 598 17.95 3.06 -2.42
C ALA A 598 17.38 4.16 -3.31
N TRP A 599 16.65 3.77 -4.36
CA TRP A 599 15.99 4.69 -5.27
C TRP A 599 14.49 4.53 -5.09
N GLN A 600 13.78 5.65 -4.96
CA GLN A 600 12.32 5.66 -4.95
C GLN A 600 11.81 6.81 -5.81
N GLN A 601 10.62 6.65 -6.36
CA GLN A 601 9.98 7.65 -7.20
C GLN A 601 8.55 7.85 -6.75
N THR A 602 8.17 9.08 -6.41
CA THR A 602 6.77 9.42 -6.18
C THR A 602 6.02 9.33 -7.50
N TRP A 603 4.93 8.55 -7.54
CA TRP A 603 4.03 8.46 -8.68
C TRP A 603 3.16 9.72 -8.75
N PHE A 604 2.45 10.02 -7.66
CA PHE A 604 1.73 11.27 -7.44
C PHE A 604 1.61 11.56 -5.94
N GLU A 605 1.22 12.78 -5.62
CA GLU A 605 0.83 13.19 -4.28
C GLU A 605 -0.56 13.84 -4.35
N HIS A 606 -1.51 13.29 -3.59
CA HIS A 606 -2.90 13.72 -3.54
C HIS A 606 -3.12 14.55 -2.28
N GLU A 607 -3.55 15.79 -2.44
CA GLU A 607 -3.90 16.68 -1.35
C GLU A 607 -5.41 16.94 -1.34
N TRP A 608 -6.01 17.08 -0.15
CA TRP A 608 -7.40 17.48 0.00
C TRP A 608 -7.53 18.61 1.01
N ARG A 609 -8.38 19.59 0.72
CA ARG A 609 -8.80 20.62 1.66
C ARG A 609 -10.29 20.56 1.95
N ARG A 610 -10.63 21.00 3.17
CA ARG A 610 -12.01 21.25 3.58
C ARG A 610 -12.65 22.36 2.72
N PRO A 611 -13.98 22.35 2.57
CA PRO A 611 -14.72 23.50 2.06
C PRO A 611 -14.49 24.73 2.95
N THR A 612 -14.40 25.91 2.36
CA THR A 612 -14.44 27.19 3.07
C THR A 612 -15.87 27.55 3.47
N ALA A 613 -16.04 28.46 4.43
CA ALA A 613 -17.37 28.89 4.88
C ALA A 613 -18.25 29.46 3.75
N ALA A 614 -17.64 30.12 2.75
CA ALA A 614 -18.35 30.63 1.58
C ALA A 614 -18.84 29.52 0.65
N GLU A 615 -18.03 28.48 0.44
CA GLU A 615 -18.41 27.31 -0.39
C GLU A 615 -19.46 26.42 0.29
N GLN A 616 -19.56 26.45 1.61
CA GLN A 616 -20.62 25.78 2.38
C GLN A 616 -21.94 26.53 2.36
N ALA A 617 -21.91 27.86 2.29
CA ALA A 617 -23.08 28.74 2.37
C ALA A 617 -23.77 29.02 1.01
N ALA A 618 -23.36 28.33 -0.06
CA ALA A 618 -23.95 28.47 -1.39
C ALA A 618 -25.09 27.45 -1.59
N ASP A 619 -26.32 27.97 -1.61
CA ASP A 619 -27.59 27.22 -1.55
C ASP A 619 -27.96 26.41 -2.81
N ASP A 620 -28.94 25.52 -2.62
CA ASP A 620 -29.37 24.43 -3.52
C ASP A 620 -30.39 24.84 -4.62
N GLU A 621 -30.28 26.02 -5.24
CA GLU A 621 -31.24 26.41 -6.30
C GLU A 621 -31.10 25.58 -7.61
N ASP A 622 -29.96 24.91 -7.81
CA ASP A 622 -29.55 24.30 -9.09
C ASP A 622 -29.93 22.81 -9.30
N GLU A 623 -30.49 22.10 -8.30
CA GLU A 623 -30.90 20.68 -8.46
C GLU A 623 -32.26 20.50 -9.19
N SER A 624 -32.90 21.58 -9.65
CA SER A 624 -34.22 21.55 -10.32
C SER A 624 -34.19 21.83 -11.83
N ALA A 625 -33.01 21.95 -12.44
CA ALA A 625 -32.87 22.09 -13.90
C ALA A 625 -32.99 20.72 -14.61
N ASN A 626 -33.98 20.61 -15.50
CA ASN A 626 -34.43 19.35 -16.11
C ASN A 626 -33.39 18.61 -16.96
N ASP A 627 -33.67 17.32 -17.08
CA ASP A 627 -33.17 16.36 -18.06
C ASP A 627 -33.54 16.80 -19.49
N GLU A 628 -32.60 17.42 -20.22
CA GLU A 628 -32.46 17.37 -21.69
C GLU A 628 -31.13 18.07 -22.08
N GLY A 629 -30.43 17.55 -23.09
CA GLY A 629 -29.02 17.90 -23.32
C GLY A 629 -28.77 19.07 -24.27
N ASP A 630 -27.73 19.86 -24.01
CA ASP A 630 -26.67 20.13 -25.00
C ASP A 630 -25.36 20.57 -24.31
N ALA A 631 -24.24 20.49 -25.01
CA ALA A 631 -22.90 20.72 -24.49
C ALA A 631 -22.44 22.19 -24.59
N SER A 632 -22.95 23.06 -23.69
CA SER A 632 -22.20 24.27 -23.30
C SER A 632 -22.42 24.60 -21.82
N PHE A 633 -21.35 24.53 -21.02
CA PHE A 633 -21.42 24.54 -19.55
C PHE A 633 -20.89 25.85 -18.97
N THR A 634 -21.66 26.93 -19.07
CA THR A 634 -21.38 28.22 -18.42
C THR A 634 -22.48 28.56 -17.43
N THR A 635 -22.37 28.03 -16.22
CA THR A 635 -23.16 28.45 -15.05
C THR A 635 -22.30 28.27 -13.81
N THR A 636 -22.20 29.32 -12.99
CA THR A 636 -21.26 29.49 -11.88
C THR A 636 -21.56 28.56 -10.69
N LYS A 637 -21.30 27.26 -10.86
CA LYS A 637 -21.52 26.22 -9.85
C LYS A 637 -20.37 26.17 -8.84
N THR A 638 -20.66 26.52 -7.59
CA THR A 638 -19.66 26.72 -6.52
C THR A 638 -18.69 25.56 -6.36
N VAL A 639 -17.40 25.85 -6.55
CA VAL A 639 -16.31 24.88 -6.52
C VAL A 639 -15.99 24.50 -5.09
N GLY A 640 -15.65 23.23 -4.82
CA GLY A 640 -15.10 22.80 -3.53
C GLY A 640 -16.12 22.61 -2.40
N ARG A 641 -17.44 22.70 -2.66
CA ARG A 641 -18.50 22.46 -1.65
C ARG A 641 -18.36 21.10 -0.93
N ASN A 642 -17.92 20.05 -1.64
CA ASN A 642 -17.65 18.72 -1.07
C ASN A 642 -16.15 18.49 -0.73
N GLY A 643 -15.41 19.59 -0.55
CA GLY A 643 -13.95 19.64 -0.47
C GLY A 643 -13.30 19.69 -1.86
N LEU A 644 -12.12 20.28 -1.94
CA LEU A 644 -11.33 20.38 -3.17
C LEU A 644 -10.06 19.54 -3.04
N SER A 645 -9.74 18.78 -4.09
CA SER A 645 -8.55 17.91 -4.11
C SER A 645 -7.52 18.39 -5.15
N ARG A 646 -6.24 18.02 -5.00
CA ARG A 646 -5.16 18.30 -5.95
C ARG A 646 -4.32 17.06 -6.19
N PHE A 647 -3.97 16.83 -7.45
CA PHE A 647 -2.90 15.91 -7.82
C PHE A 647 -1.64 16.71 -8.15
N LEU A 648 -0.57 16.44 -7.40
CA LEU A 648 0.79 16.87 -7.69
C LEU A 648 1.54 15.74 -8.40
N GLU A 649 2.27 16.08 -9.46
CA GLU A 649 2.92 15.14 -10.36
C GLU A 649 4.25 15.68 -10.91
N GLY A 650 4.97 14.87 -11.69
CA GLY A 650 6.26 15.26 -12.29
C GLY A 650 7.47 15.04 -11.36
N PHE A 651 7.29 14.30 -10.27
CA PHE A 651 8.38 13.94 -9.36
C PHE A 651 9.46 13.11 -10.06
N LYS A 652 10.71 13.44 -9.78
CA LYS A 652 11.89 12.71 -10.25
C LYS A 652 12.18 11.53 -9.33
N ALA A 653 12.89 10.53 -9.82
CA ALA A 653 13.44 9.48 -8.96
C ALA A 653 14.50 10.08 -8.02
N GLU A 654 14.36 9.82 -6.72
CA GLU A 654 15.22 10.33 -5.66
C GLU A 654 16.05 9.20 -5.04
N ARG A 655 17.27 9.52 -4.61
CA ARG A 655 18.09 8.62 -3.78
C ARG A 655 17.76 8.84 -2.33
N GLN A 656 17.35 7.80 -1.62
CA GLN A 656 17.15 7.83 -0.19
C GLN A 656 18.36 7.28 0.56
N ASN A 657 18.70 7.96 1.67
CA ASN A 657 19.63 7.45 2.65
C ASN A 657 18.85 6.80 3.81
N LEU A 658 19.19 5.54 4.11
CA LEU A 658 18.50 4.69 5.09
C LEU A 658 19.37 4.47 6.33
N SER A 659 20.17 5.46 6.73
CA SER A 659 20.99 5.40 7.94
C SER A 659 20.18 5.81 9.17
N HIS A 660 20.31 5.05 10.27
CA HIS A 660 19.61 5.31 11.54
C HIS A 660 19.78 6.76 12.04
N GLU A 661 20.99 7.33 11.93
CA GLU A 661 21.29 8.71 12.34
C GLU A 661 20.48 9.80 11.58
N GLN A 662 19.90 9.47 10.42
CA GLN A 662 18.97 10.34 9.69
C GLN A 662 17.51 9.88 9.82
N MET A 663 17.26 8.65 10.28
CA MET A 663 15.91 8.19 10.62
C MET A 663 15.34 9.04 11.76
N GLU A 664 16.13 9.27 12.81
CA GLU A 664 15.74 10.09 13.97
C GLU A 664 15.52 11.58 13.59
N LYS A 665 16.36 12.17 12.74
CA LYS A 665 16.41 13.63 12.54
C LYS A 665 15.21 14.24 11.79
N HIS A 666 14.46 13.47 11.01
CA HIS A 666 13.29 13.98 10.29
C HIS A 666 12.05 13.77 11.17
N ASN A 667 11.56 14.86 11.76
CA ASN A 667 10.43 14.93 12.70
C ASN A 667 10.71 14.42 14.14
N SER A 668 11.97 14.35 14.61
CA SER A 668 12.21 14.36 16.06
C SER A 668 12.39 15.77 16.59
N LYS A 669 11.80 16.07 17.74
CA LYS A 669 12.22 17.18 18.61
C LYS A 669 12.47 16.59 20.00
N ASP A 670 13.59 16.95 20.62
CA ASP A 670 13.98 16.47 21.96
C ASP A 670 13.98 14.92 22.09
N GLY A 671 14.31 14.22 21.01
CA GLY A 671 14.31 12.74 20.93
C GLY A 671 12.93 12.09 20.71
N VAL A 672 11.85 12.87 20.74
CA VAL A 672 10.47 12.39 20.51
C VAL A 672 10.11 12.52 19.03
N LEU A 673 9.67 11.42 18.42
CA LEU A 673 9.19 11.39 17.03
C LEU A 673 7.76 11.93 16.94
N TYR A 674 7.53 12.92 16.07
CA TYR A 674 6.22 13.52 15.83
C TYR A 674 5.57 12.97 14.56
N HIS A 675 4.34 12.46 14.70
CA HIS A 675 3.50 12.07 13.58
C HIS A 675 2.65 13.25 13.09
N THR A 676 2.76 13.59 11.81
CA THR A 676 1.88 14.57 11.17
C THR A 676 0.49 13.97 11.00
N ILE A 677 -0.53 14.67 11.50
CA ILE A 677 -1.93 14.32 11.28
C ILE A 677 -2.37 14.94 9.95
N HIS A 678 -2.96 14.13 9.08
CA HIS A 678 -3.51 14.55 7.79
C HIS A 678 -5.03 14.36 7.78
N GLU A 679 -5.72 15.11 6.92
CA GLU A 679 -7.15 14.88 6.67
C GLU A 679 -7.39 13.46 6.14
N LYS A 680 -8.48 12.83 6.57
CA LYS A 680 -8.82 11.44 6.25
C LYS A 680 -9.01 11.24 4.74
N GLU A 681 -9.51 12.28 4.08
CA GLU A 681 -9.85 12.38 2.67
C GLU A 681 -8.60 12.41 1.77
N THR A 682 -7.49 12.98 2.29
CA THR A 682 -6.18 13.03 1.64
C THR A 682 -5.55 11.65 1.48
N ALA A 683 -5.71 10.79 2.47
CA ALA A 683 -4.97 9.53 2.59
C ALA A 683 -5.17 8.57 1.39
N ILE A 684 -4.09 7.90 0.99
CA ILE A 684 -4.18 6.72 0.14
C ILE A 684 -4.72 5.56 0.99
N THR A 685 -5.68 4.80 0.47
CA THR A 685 -6.43 3.79 1.25
C THR A 685 -6.29 2.38 0.68
N ALA A 686 -6.13 2.25 -0.63
CA ALA A 686 -5.93 0.98 -1.30
C ALA A 686 -5.00 1.16 -2.51
N LEU A 687 -4.20 0.13 -2.81
CA LEU A 687 -3.30 0.06 -3.95
C LEU A 687 -3.38 -1.34 -4.57
N ALA A 688 -3.33 -1.43 -5.90
CA ALA A 688 -3.26 -2.70 -6.61
C ALA A 688 -2.47 -2.57 -7.92
N TRP A 689 -1.57 -3.53 -8.16
CA TRP A 689 -0.99 -3.76 -9.49
C TRP A 689 -1.87 -4.74 -10.28
N ASN A 690 -1.93 -4.60 -11.60
CA ASN A 690 -2.60 -5.58 -12.45
C ASN A 690 -1.79 -6.89 -12.51
N PRO A 691 -2.37 -8.05 -12.13
CA PRO A 691 -1.67 -9.32 -12.09
C PRO A 691 -1.49 -9.99 -13.47
N ASN A 692 -2.08 -9.44 -14.54
CA ASN A 692 -2.03 -10.02 -15.88
C ASN A 692 -0.75 -9.58 -16.61
N LEU A 693 -0.05 -10.54 -17.21
CA LEU A 693 1.35 -10.35 -17.63
C LEU A 693 1.56 -9.23 -18.67
N HIS A 694 0.69 -9.14 -19.69
CA HIS A 694 0.81 -8.18 -20.79
C HIS A 694 0.61 -6.72 -20.35
N VAL A 695 -0.25 -6.51 -19.34
CA VAL A 695 -0.58 -5.20 -18.73
C VAL A 695 0.01 -5.04 -17.32
N GLY A 696 1.10 -5.76 -17.02
CA GLY A 696 1.64 -5.87 -15.66
C GLY A 696 2.09 -4.55 -15.02
N GLY A 697 2.30 -3.49 -15.82
CA GLY A 697 2.64 -2.15 -15.36
C GLY A 697 1.43 -1.26 -15.01
N TRP A 698 0.20 -1.74 -15.16
CA TRP A 698 -0.99 -0.98 -14.75
C TRP A 698 -1.14 -0.98 -13.23
N ALA A 699 -1.31 0.20 -12.66
CA ALA A 699 -1.54 0.38 -11.23
C ALA A 699 -2.86 1.13 -10.98
N ALA A 700 -3.48 0.83 -9.84
CA ALA A 700 -4.64 1.56 -9.35
C ALA A 700 -4.43 1.99 -7.89
N ALA A 701 -4.85 3.21 -7.57
CA ALA A 701 -4.75 3.82 -6.25
C ALA A 701 -6.08 4.46 -5.83
N GLY A 702 -6.62 4.02 -4.69
CA GLY A 702 -7.85 4.54 -4.10
C GLY A 702 -7.59 5.51 -2.95
N MET A 703 -8.34 6.62 -2.91
CA MET A 703 -8.16 7.73 -1.98
C MET A 703 -9.31 7.84 -0.96
N GLY A 704 -9.03 8.55 0.14
CA GLY A 704 -9.98 8.76 1.24
C GLY A 704 -11.26 9.52 0.84
N ASN A 705 -11.17 10.41 -0.14
CA ASN A 705 -12.29 11.17 -0.70
C ASN A 705 -13.19 10.37 -1.68
N GLY A 706 -12.79 9.16 -2.07
CA GLY A 706 -13.53 8.31 -3.03
C GLY A 706 -13.09 8.42 -4.49
N LEU A 707 -12.01 9.13 -4.79
CA LEU A 707 -11.36 9.05 -6.10
C LEU A 707 -10.52 7.76 -6.21
N VAL A 708 -10.52 7.16 -7.40
CA VAL A 708 -9.58 6.10 -7.81
C VAL A 708 -8.83 6.57 -9.04
N ARG A 709 -7.51 6.57 -8.97
CA ARG A 709 -6.62 6.79 -10.11
C ARG A 709 -6.17 5.44 -10.66
N ILE A 710 -6.30 5.25 -11.97
CA ILE A 710 -5.72 4.13 -12.71
C ILE A 710 -4.71 4.72 -13.70
N GLU A 711 -3.51 4.17 -13.78
CA GLU A 711 -2.49 4.62 -14.76
C GLU A 711 -1.58 3.47 -15.15
N ASP A 712 -1.08 3.53 -16.39
CA ASP A 712 -0.01 2.66 -16.85
C ASP A 712 1.36 3.23 -16.44
N LEU A 713 2.06 2.53 -15.55
CA LEU A 713 3.36 2.94 -15.01
C LEU A 713 4.54 2.25 -15.69
N GLY A 714 4.29 1.48 -16.76
CA GLY A 714 5.32 0.82 -17.55
C GLY A 714 6.09 1.77 -18.46
N LEU A 715 7.40 1.91 -18.20
CA LEU A 715 8.35 2.75 -18.96
C LEU A 715 8.79 2.13 -20.31
#